data_AF-A0A0Q0UYH8-F1
#
_entry.id   AF-A0A0Q0UYH8-F1
#
_cell.length_a   1.000
_cell.length_b   1.000
_cell.length_c   1.000
_cell.angle_alpha   90.00
_cell.angle_beta   90.00
_cell.angle_gamma   90.00
#
_symmetry.space_group_name_H-M   'P 1'
#
loop_
_entity.id
_entity.type
_entity.pdbx_description
1 polymer ?
#
loop_
_entity_poly.entity_id
_entity_poly.type
_entity_poly.pdbx_seq_one_letter_code
_entity_poly.pdbx_strand_id
1 'polypeptide(L)'
;MIKKTLNFRFICCFLFFAFILSSTAFSQVDTFSPSHITAGTGSVLTITGSGFGPHKTANNSVYFYIGRASQGIARPLESDYLLWSDTRIEVKVPSGAGDGPIYIKMDNGTVKAIHPWLIIDYDIYNVSGKETKLYDDNGSGGYTFNLHTSLNSNNKAKAAFLNAFETWKCATGVNWKIGEPTSSRWGGNIIRIVDDEEMDVGAAAQTSTIHVLRGNTWYLVGVNITFSKLNHWFKFNSGEPGLYDFESVALHSLGKALNLGVVINQNDVMYWGRQVTETEKRTLNTNDINAGRYMVNLSQIASGIEPPMIPLSPGSCAPAYSFINSFSPTTARSGEVITITGTNFTGATKITFGGVPAASFTVVSPTTITAVISNDGASGEVNVSGPGGVAAATGFIFISKLPQVFTYNAIPVKTYGDIDFDPGVTANTGLPITYTSSNPLVATIVNNKVHMVGAGSAIITATQVGNATYSPAIVNLNLFVSKAIQNIDFPTIPAKRISDPDFDLNAVASSGLEVSFTSSNPSVVSIIGYKAHIVGAGSTTITAIQNGNNNYSAATQVSNSLTISKFLQTITFPNLSAKELNSLDFDPGASASSGLAITYNSSNPAVATIVNNKVHIVGAGSTTITALQVGNTEFASATKEVELVVNKANQTITFPNLMVKNYNDADFDLTATASSGLSVNYRSSNPSVATIIGNKVHLIASGSTTIIASQTGNTNFNAATEVTQILDVVFTLPVSNFTVKSTDVTCKGSNNGAIQITATQALNYTATIIGNNKTTTHPFNSVLALNNLPAGTYNVCITIAGQAGYKQCFDLAIKEPKDLAVYSNLKDGGNTVVLKLEGSNFYRIELNGKVFTTTDQEISLPLINGNNIVKISSDKLCQGIVEKTFITTNRISLYPNPVKDMLYISTGSTESNQAKIEVHSLDGRLVHTSQHISEYGRIGVNLSKLSKGLHVLTLSIGNTKTIHKIIKD
;
A
#
# COMPACT_ATOMS: atom_id res chain seq x y z
N MET A 1 -87.24 -10.56 30.11
CA MET A 1 -87.24 -12.05 29.96
C MET A 1 -87.02 -12.68 31.34
N ILE A 2 -87.44 -13.94 31.56
CA ILE A 2 -86.78 -15.03 32.35
C ILE A 2 -85.96 -14.57 33.61
N LYS A 3 -86.16 -14.99 34.87
CA LYS A 3 -87.03 -15.97 35.62
C LYS A 3 -87.09 -15.49 37.11
N LYS A 4 -88.15 -15.70 37.93
CA LYS A 4 -88.50 -16.90 38.76
C LYS A 4 -87.38 -17.41 39.70
N THR A 5 -87.56 -17.79 40.99
CA THR A 5 -88.66 -17.70 42.01
C THR A 5 -88.21 -18.34 43.35
N LEU A 6 -88.76 -17.92 44.52
CA LEU A 6 -89.19 -18.69 45.74
C LEU A 6 -89.46 -17.66 46.89
N ASN A 7 -90.55 -17.62 47.69
CA ASN A 7 -91.35 -18.59 48.49
C ASN A 7 -90.60 -19.10 49.75
N PHE A 8 -91.15 -19.31 50.98
CA PHE A 8 -92.47 -19.24 51.68
C PHE A 8 -92.17 -19.27 53.22
N ARG A 9 -93.00 -19.18 54.30
CA ARG A 9 -94.41 -18.92 54.80
C ARG A 9 -94.26 -18.80 56.37
N PHE A 10 -95.19 -18.61 57.33
CA PHE A 10 -96.62 -18.28 57.62
C PHE A 10 -96.64 -17.75 59.11
N ILE A 11 -97.58 -16.99 59.70
CA ILE A 11 -99.06 -17.02 59.90
C ILE A 11 -99.57 -18.00 61.01
N CYS A 12 -100.37 -17.46 61.96
CA CYS A 12 -101.20 -18.12 63.02
C CYS A 12 -100.48 -18.74 64.27
N CYS A 13 -101.07 -18.87 65.48
CA CYS A 13 -102.38 -18.47 66.04
C CYS A 13 -102.45 -18.48 67.61
N PHE A 14 -103.45 -17.77 68.18
CA PHE A 14 -104.26 -18.02 69.41
C PHE A 14 -103.65 -18.16 70.85
N LEU A 15 -103.99 -17.17 71.70
CA LEU A 15 -104.94 -17.23 72.85
C LEU A 15 -105.00 -18.40 73.89
N PHE A 16 -105.22 -17.96 75.14
CA PHE A 16 -106.04 -18.53 76.26
C PHE A 16 -105.37 -19.20 77.50
N PHE A 17 -106.08 -18.99 78.63
CA PHE A 17 -105.97 -19.57 79.98
C PHE A 17 -104.92 -19.02 80.98
N ALA A 18 -105.16 -19.30 82.27
CA ALA A 18 -104.86 -18.39 83.38
C ALA A 18 -104.58 -19.10 84.73
N PHE A 19 -104.08 -18.32 85.70
CA PHE A 19 -103.95 -18.60 87.14
C PHE A 19 -103.03 -19.76 87.58
N ILE A 20 -101.90 -19.41 88.21
CA ILE A 20 -101.61 -19.66 89.65
C ILE A 20 -100.34 -18.89 90.04
N LEU A 21 -100.18 -18.54 91.33
CA LEU A 21 -99.10 -17.69 91.82
C LEU A 21 -97.76 -18.44 91.97
N SER A 22 -96.67 -17.81 91.53
CA SER A 22 -95.36 -17.91 92.17
C SER A 22 -94.57 -16.62 91.96
N SER A 23 -93.58 -16.35 92.82
CA SER A 23 -92.89 -15.06 92.87
C SER A 23 -91.78 -14.93 91.82
N THR A 24 -92.03 -14.15 90.77
CA THR A 24 -90.97 -13.47 90.00
C THR A 24 -91.27 -11.98 89.93
N ALA A 25 -90.30 -11.15 90.28
CA ALA A 25 -90.41 -9.71 90.02
C ALA A 25 -90.25 -9.50 88.51
N PHE A 26 -91.26 -8.94 87.85
CA PHE A 26 -91.11 -8.44 86.49
C PHE A 26 -90.08 -7.31 86.52
N SER A 27 -88.93 -7.51 85.85
CA SER A 27 -87.95 -6.44 85.68
C SER A 27 -88.62 -5.29 84.94
N GLN A 28 -88.73 -4.14 85.60
CA GLN A 28 -89.26 -2.94 84.97
C GLN A 28 -88.32 -2.54 83.82
N VAL A 29 -88.86 -2.41 82.61
CA VAL A 29 -88.07 -2.01 81.45
C VAL A 29 -87.69 -0.54 81.62
N ASP A 30 -86.39 -0.25 81.54
CA ASP A 30 -85.90 1.12 81.62
C ASP A 30 -86.38 1.94 80.43
N THR A 31 -87.01 3.06 80.72
CA THR A 31 -87.65 3.96 79.75
C THR A 31 -87.40 5.41 80.16
N PHE A 32 -87.60 6.33 79.23
CA PHE A 32 -87.50 7.76 79.49
C PHE A 32 -88.55 8.53 78.71
N SER A 33 -88.86 9.74 79.17
CA SER A 33 -89.75 10.67 78.51
C SER A 33 -89.34 12.11 78.81
N PRO A 34 -89.43 13.04 77.85
CA PRO A 34 -89.78 12.84 76.44
C PRO A 34 -88.66 12.15 75.63
N SER A 35 -88.97 11.70 74.40
CA SER A 35 -87.99 11.12 73.46
C SER A 35 -87.22 12.17 72.65
N HIS A 36 -87.79 13.37 72.53
CA HIS A 36 -87.20 14.58 71.97
C HIS A 36 -87.11 15.63 73.09
N ILE A 37 -85.96 16.28 73.26
CA ILE A 37 -85.75 17.26 74.34
C ILE A 37 -84.72 18.33 73.93
N THR A 38 -84.61 19.40 74.71
CA THR A 38 -83.70 20.53 74.46
C THR A 38 -82.60 20.59 75.53
N ALA A 39 -81.33 20.61 75.11
CA ALA A 39 -80.19 20.65 76.01
C ALA A 39 -79.87 22.08 76.48
N GLY A 40 -79.39 22.23 77.72
CA GLY A 40 -79.03 23.53 78.33
C GLY A 40 -80.22 24.40 78.78
N THR A 41 -81.40 24.23 78.19
CA THR A 41 -82.64 25.00 78.44
C THR A 41 -83.36 24.77 79.78
N GLY A 42 -82.76 23.98 80.69
CA GLY A 42 -83.41 23.52 81.93
C GLY A 42 -84.50 22.44 81.76
N SER A 43 -84.77 21.96 80.54
CA SER A 43 -85.73 20.88 80.25
C SER A 43 -85.43 19.59 81.01
N VAL A 44 -86.47 19.00 81.60
CA VAL A 44 -86.37 17.85 82.51
C VAL A 44 -86.63 16.53 81.77
N LEU A 45 -85.67 15.63 81.87
CA LEU A 45 -85.78 14.24 81.43
C LEU A 45 -86.25 13.39 82.60
N THR A 46 -87.39 12.70 82.44
CA THR A 46 -87.86 11.70 83.41
C THR A 46 -87.43 10.31 82.94
N ILE A 47 -86.59 9.64 83.73
CA ILE A 47 -86.14 8.26 83.51
C ILE A 47 -86.86 7.35 84.52
N THR A 48 -87.42 6.24 84.06
CA THR A 48 -88.19 5.29 84.88
C THR A 48 -87.70 3.87 84.62
N GLY A 49 -87.49 3.08 85.68
CA GLY A 49 -86.88 1.75 85.61
C GLY A 49 -86.74 1.12 86.99
N SER A 50 -85.63 0.42 87.24
CA SER A 50 -85.32 -0.14 88.57
C SER A 50 -83.83 -0.37 88.81
N GLY A 51 -83.42 -0.37 90.08
CA GLY A 51 -82.04 -0.62 90.51
C GLY A 51 -81.12 0.61 90.46
N PHE A 52 -81.67 1.83 90.38
CA PHE A 52 -80.88 3.06 90.28
C PHE A 52 -80.22 3.50 91.61
N GLY A 53 -80.54 2.85 92.74
CA GLY A 53 -80.16 3.27 94.08
C GLY A 53 -81.16 4.28 94.68
N PRO A 54 -81.41 4.24 96.01
CA PRO A 54 -82.54 4.92 96.62
C PRO A 54 -82.47 6.45 96.62
N HIS A 55 -81.27 7.03 96.50
CA HIS A 55 -81.02 8.48 96.57
C HIS A 55 -79.82 8.88 95.70
N LYS A 56 -79.74 10.17 95.35
CA LYS A 56 -78.55 10.77 94.73
C LYS A 56 -77.37 10.74 95.72
N THR A 57 -76.17 10.40 95.25
CA THR A 57 -74.90 10.53 95.99
C THR A 57 -73.81 11.18 95.13
N ALA A 58 -72.59 11.35 95.63
CA ALA A 58 -71.44 11.76 94.83
C ALA A 58 -70.96 10.69 93.80
N ASN A 59 -71.30 9.41 94.01
CA ASN A 59 -70.78 8.29 93.21
C ASN A 59 -71.68 7.93 92.02
N ASN A 60 -73.00 8.04 92.18
CA ASN A 60 -73.98 7.83 91.12
C ASN A 60 -74.20 9.09 90.25
N SER A 61 -74.55 8.92 88.97
CA SER A 61 -74.77 10.04 88.04
C SER A 61 -75.49 9.60 86.76
N VAL A 62 -76.28 10.51 86.17
CA VAL A 62 -76.64 10.43 84.75
C VAL A 62 -75.54 11.10 83.92
N TYR A 63 -75.29 10.62 82.70
CA TYR A 63 -74.47 11.32 81.72
C TYR A 63 -74.88 11.00 80.28
N PHE A 64 -74.53 11.90 79.38
CA PHE A 64 -74.80 11.86 77.94
C PHE A 64 -73.45 11.96 77.20
N TYR A 65 -73.38 11.52 75.94
CA TYR A 65 -72.24 11.90 75.10
C TYR A 65 -72.35 13.37 74.68
N ILE A 66 -71.21 14.04 74.44
CA ILE A 66 -71.24 15.40 73.88
C ILE A 66 -71.60 15.38 72.39
N GLY A 67 -72.23 16.45 71.91
CA GLY A 67 -72.58 16.67 70.50
C GLY A 67 -71.41 16.83 69.51
N ARG A 68 -70.22 16.28 69.81
CA ARG A 68 -69.04 16.25 68.93
C ARG A 68 -68.34 14.90 68.98
N ALA A 69 -68.28 14.20 67.84
CA ALA A 69 -67.36 13.09 67.57
C ALA A 69 -67.23 11.97 68.64
N SER A 70 -68.28 11.71 69.45
CA SER A 70 -68.35 10.74 70.56
C SER A 70 -67.23 10.80 71.63
N GLN A 71 -66.32 11.78 71.59
CA GLN A 71 -65.19 11.93 72.50
C GLN A 71 -65.46 12.99 73.58
N GLY A 72 -66.30 12.64 74.54
CA GLY A 72 -66.57 13.46 75.72
C GLY A 72 -67.95 13.19 76.31
N ILE A 73 -68.17 13.59 77.56
CA ILE A 73 -69.43 13.35 78.27
C ILE A 73 -69.99 14.64 78.87
N ALA A 74 -71.27 14.92 78.58
CA ALA A 74 -72.03 15.96 79.24
C ALA A 74 -72.62 15.39 80.54
N ARG A 75 -72.42 16.10 81.66
CA ARG A 75 -72.88 15.69 82.99
C ARG A 75 -73.78 16.78 83.59
N PRO A 76 -74.99 16.45 84.06
CA PRO A 76 -75.79 17.36 84.88
C PRO A 76 -75.03 17.74 86.14
N LEU A 77 -75.17 19.00 86.59
CA LEU A 77 -74.69 19.44 87.89
C LEU A 77 -75.45 18.72 89.01
N GLU A 78 -74.92 18.76 90.23
CA GLU A 78 -75.63 18.21 91.40
C GLU A 78 -77.00 18.90 91.61
N SER A 79 -77.10 20.18 91.28
CA SER A 79 -78.34 20.98 91.29
C SER A 79 -79.35 20.67 90.18
N ASP A 80 -79.00 19.83 89.21
CA ASP A 80 -79.86 19.50 88.07
C ASP A 80 -80.72 18.25 88.31
N TYR A 81 -80.43 17.48 89.36
CA TYR A 81 -81.22 16.33 89.78
C TYR A 81 -82.39 16.81 90.66
N LEU A 82 -83.61 16.75 90.10
CA LEU A 82 -84.84 17.13 90.80
C LEU A 82 -85.40 15.96 91.62
N LEU A 83 -85.17 14.73 91.15
CA LEU A 83 -85.53 13.50 91.84
C LEU A 83 -84.48 12.41 91.54
N TRP A 84 -84.15 11.61 92.55
CA TRP A 84 -83.48 10.32 92.36
C TRP A 84 -84.04 9.34 93.38
N SER A 85 -84.63 8.26 92.88
CA SER A 85 -85.03 7.06 93.62
C SER A 85 -84.64 5.82 92.82
N ASP A 86 -84.75 4.64 93.44
CA ASP A 86 -84.33 3.38 92.80
C ASP A 86 -85.07 3.08 91.48
N THR A 87 -86.26 3.65 91.29
CA THR A 87 -87.13 3.42 90.12
C THR A 87 -87.37 4.67 89.26
N ARG A 88 -86.97 5.87 89.69
CA ARG A 88 -87.22 7.12 88.96
C ARG A 88 -86.11 8.15 89.17
N ILE A 89 -85.60 8.71 88.08
CA ILE A 89 -84.70 9.87 88.09
C ILE A 89 -85.36 11.00 87.30
N GLU A 90 -85.37 12.20 87.84
CA GLU A 90 -85.72 13.42 87.11
C GLU A 90 -84.52 14.35 87.12
N VAL A 91 -84.02 14.67 85.93
CA VAL A 91 -82.78 15.42 85.77
C VAL A 91 -82.88 16.39 84.61
N LYS A 92 -82.34 17.60 84.75
CA LYS A 92 -82.25 18.54 83.63
C LYS A 92 -81.20 18.07 82.63
N VAL A 93 -81.49 18.23 81.35
CA VAL A 93 -80.52 17.90 80.29
C VAL A 93 -79.44 18.98 80.22
N PRO A 94 -78.17 18.65 80.50
CA PRO A 94 -77.09 19.63 80.55
C PRO A 94 -76.78 20.16 79.15
N SER A 95 -76.23 21.37 79.09
CA SER A 95 -75.66 21.93 77.86
C SER A 95 -74.58 21.01 77.28
N GLY A 96 -74.51 20.93 75.95
CA GLY A 96 -73.56 20.12 75.20
C GLY A 96 -73.93 18.63 75.09
N ALA A 97 -75.04 18.17 75.70
CA ALA A 97 -75.56 16.82 75.46
C ALA A 97 -75.98 16.65 73.99
N GLY A 98 -75.62 15.52 73.38
CA GLY A 98 -76.04 15.15 72.02
C GLY A 98 -76.87 13.87 71.99
N ASP A 99 -77.49 13.60 70.83
CA ASP A 99 -78.37 12.45 70.62
C ASP A 99 -77.64 11.13 70.91
N GLY A 100 -78.34 10.16 71.50
CA GLY A 100 -77.75 8.87 71.84
C GLY A 100 -78.41 8.17 73.03
N PRO A 101 -77.82 7.07 73.51
CA PRO A 101 -78.30 6.38 74.71
C PRO A 101 -77.97 7.19 75.97
N ILE A 102 -78.89 7.18 76.93
CA ILE A 102 -78.71 7.81 78.25
C ILE A 102 -77.97 6.83 79.16
N TYR A 103 -76.93 7.28 79.85
CA TYR A 103 -76.17 6.43 80.78
C TYR A 103 -76.45 6.78 82.24
N ILE A 104 -76.77 5.78 83.06
CA ILE A 104 -76.82 5.87 84.52
C ILE A 104 -75.64 5.09 85.09
N LYS A 105 -74.73 5.78 85.80
CA LYS A 105 -73.76 5.15 86.70
C LYS A 105 -74.38 5.01 88.10
N MET A 106 -74.31 3.82 88.66
CA MET A 106 -74.74 3.48 90.03
C MET A 106 -73.58 3.53 91.03
N ASP A 107 -73.90 3.56 92.33
CA ASP A 107 -72.90 3.71 93.42
C ASP A 107 -71.90 2.55 93.53
N ASN A 108 -72.32 1.34 93.12
CA ASN A 108 -71.48 0.15 93.00
C ASN A 108 -70.53 0.20 91.77
N GLY A 109 -70.55 1.27 90.99
CA GLY A 109 -69.73 1.46 89.80
C GLY A 109 -70.28 0.84 88.51
N THR A 110 -71.40 0.11 88.54
CA THR A 110 -72.02 -0.39 87.30
C THR A 110 -72.64 0.75 86.49
N VAL A 111 -72.79 0.53 85.19
CA VAL A 111 -73.39 1.49 84.25
C VAL A 111 -74.51 0.81 83.48
N LYS A 112 -75.67 1.46 83.43
CA LYS A 112 -76.84 1.06 82.64
C LYS A 112 -77.02 2.05 81.49
N ALA A 113 -77.16 1.55 80.27
CA ALA A 113 -77.45 2.35 79.07
C ALA A 113 -78.92 2.15 78.66
N ILE A 114 -79.62 3.23 78.36
CA ILE A 114 -81.06 3.19 78.04
C ILE A 114 -81.28 3.49 76.56
N HIS A 115 -82.19 2.72 75.96
CA HIS A 115 -82.58 2.77 74.55
C HIS A 115 -84.10 2.93 74.42
N PRO A 116 -84.65 3.48 73.31
CA PRO A 116 -83.98 4.00 72.12
C PRO A 116 -83.12 5.25 72.41
N TRP A 117 -82.47 5.82 71.40
CA TRP A 117 -81.73 7.06 71.61
C TRP A 117 -82.67 8.22 71.96
N LEU A 118 -82.23 9.06 72.90
CA LEU A 118 -82.76 10.39 73.12
C LEU A 118 -82.32 11.28 71.95
N ILE A 119 -83.21 12.14 71.46
CA ILE A 119 -82.90 13.13 70.42
C ILE A 119 -82.87 14.53 71.04
N ILE A 120 -81.83 15.30 70.73
CA ILE A 120 -81.67 16.68 71.19
C ILE A 120 -82.09 17.62 70.05
N ASP A 121 -83.28 18.22 70.18
CA ASP A 121 -83.82 19.11 69.15
C ASP A 121 -82.94 20.35 68.96
N TYR A 122 -82.42 20.90 70.05
CA TYR A 122 -81.35 21.92 70.04
C TYR A 122 -80.63 21.99 71.39
N ASP A 123 -79.42 22.56 71.37
CA ASP A 123 -78.57 22.81 72.54
C ASP A 123 -78.33 24.30 72.74
N ILE A 124 -78.37 24.76 73.99
CA ILE A 124 -78.03 26.13 74.41
C ILE A 124 -76.72 26.09 75.19
N TYR A 125 -75.76 26.96 74.87
CA TYR A 125 -74.43 26.92 75.48
C TYR A 125 -74.41 27.56 76.89
N ASN A 126 -74.25 26.76 77.94
CA ASN A 126 -74.29 27.23 79.32
C ASN A 126 -72.90 27.31 79.96
N VAL A 127 -72.48 28.53 80.33
CA VAL A 127 -71.21 28.76 81.02
C VAL A 127 -71.34 28.37 82.50
N SER A 128 -70.46 27.48 82.97
CA SER A 128 -70.54 26.88 84.32
C SER A 128 -71.91 26.27 84.64
N GLY A 129 -72.60 25.72 83.62
CA GLY A 129 -73.93 25.10 83.75
C GLY A 129 -75.09 26.09 83.89
N LYS A 130 -74.86 27.40 83.86
CA LYS A 130 -75.91 28.43 83.87
C LYS A 130 -76.20 28.95 82.46
N GLU A 131 -77.47 29.17 82.18
CA GLU A 131 -77.94 29.85 80.98
C GLU A 131 -77.26 31.22 80.84
N THR A 132 -76.85 31.53 79.61
CA THR A 132 -76.18 32.78 79.24
C THR A 132 -77.14 33.64 78.43
N LYS A 133 -77.19 34.95 78.70
CA LYS A 133 -78.10 35.88 78.04
C LYS A 133 -77.41 36.73 76.99
N LEU A 134 -78.18 37.11 75.98
CA LEU A 134 -77.91 38.26 75.13
C LEU A 134 -78.33 39.54 75.87
N TYR A 135 -77.74 40.68 75.54
CA TYR A 135 -78.11 41.99 76.11
C TYR A 135 -78.07 43.08 75.03
N ASP A 136 -78.41 44.32 75.38
CA ASP A 136 -78.18 45.48 74.51
C ASP A 136 -76.73 45.95 74.54
N ASP A 137 -75.90 45.31 73.72
CA ASP A 137 -74.47 45.57 73.53
C ASP A 137 -74.17 46.88 72.76
N ASN A 138 -75.15 47.41 72.00
CA ASN A 138 -74.97 48.54 71.10
C ASN A 138 -75.81 49.78 71.43
N GLY A 139 -76.47 49.81 72.60
CA GLY A 139 -77.37 50.89 73.02
C GLY A 139 -78.55 51.11 72.08
N SER A 140 -78.93 50.09 71.31
CA SER A 140 -80.02 50.10 70.31
C SER A 140 -80.91 48.85 70.40
N GLY A 141 -80.81 48.11 71.51
CA GLY A 141 -81.49 46.85 71.79
C GLY A 141 -80.72 45.56 71.46
N GLY A 142 -79.45 45.59 71.05
CA GLY A 142 -78.76 44.36 70.63
C GLY A 142 -77.31 44.55 70.19
N TYR A 143 -76.88 43.93 69.07
CA TYR A 143 -75.46 43.82 68.70
C TYR A 143 -75.13 44.52 67.37
N THR A 144 -73.99 45.21 67.32
CA THR A 144 -73.43 45.77 66.07
C THR A 144 -72.29 44.89 65.60
N PHE A 145 -72.36 44.40 64.37
CA PHE A 145 -71.34 43.56 63.75
C PHE A 145 -70.58 44.33 62.67
N ASN A 146 -69.25 44.30 62.71
CA ASN A 146 -68.39 45.06 61.79
C ASN A 146 -67.65 44.11 60.83
N LEU A 147 -67.85 44.33 59.52
CA LEU A 147 -67.15 43.56 58.49
C LEU A 147 -65.70 44.07 58.36
N HIS A 148 -64.73 43.19 58.58
CA HIS A 148 -63.33 43.52 58.36
C HIS A 148 -63.04 43.72 56.85
N THR A 149 -62.07 44.57 56.50
CA THR A 149 -61.70 44.88 55.11
C THR A 149 -61.45 43.64 54.24
N SER A 150 -60.92 42.56 54.81
CA SER A 150 -60.66 41.29 54.09
C SER A 150 -61.92 40.51 53.73
N LEU A 151 -63.05 40.74 54.41
CA LEU A 151 -64.36 40.22 53.99
C LEU A 151 -65.11 41.26 53.15
N ASN A 152 -65.10 42.53 53.57
CA ASN A 152 -65.87 43.60 52.93
C ASN A 152 -65.46 43.86 51.46
N SER A 153 -64.20 43.58 51.09
CA SER A 153 -63.69 43.70 49.72
C SER A 153 -63.95 42.45 48.84
N ASN A 154 -64.38 41.33 49.42
CA ASN A 154 -64.77 40.14 48.68
C ASN A 154 -66.30 40.13 48.48
N ASN A 155 -66.75 40.66 47.34
CA ASN A 155 -68.15 40.84 46.99
C ASN A 155 -69.00 39.57 47.23
N LYS A 156 -68.49 38.38 46.84
CA LYS A 156 -69.19 37.10 46.98
C LYS A 156 -69.27 36.64 48.44
N ALA A 157 -68.19 36.76 49.21
CA ALA A 157 -68.19 36.41 50.63
C ALA A 157 -69.05 37.38 51.45
N LYS A 158 -69.01 38.68 51.13
CA LYS A 158 -69.88 39.71 51.70
C LYS A 158 -71.36 39.42 51.43
N ALA A 159 -71.72 39.11 50.19
CA ALA A 159 -73.07 38.71 49.81
C ALA A 159 -73.58 37.50 50.61
N ALA A 160 -72.80 36.40 50.61
CA ALA A 160 -73.14 35.16 51.31
C ALA A 160 -73.22 35.35 52.84
N PHE A 161 -72.35 36.17 53.44
CA PHE A 161 -72.45 36.49 54.87
C PHE A 161 -73.70 37.31 55.20
N LEU A 162 -74.01 38.34 54.40
CA LEU A 162 -75.18 39.20 54.63
C LEU A 162 -76.51 38.43 54.47
N ASN A 163 -76.60 37.50 53.51
CA ASN A 163 -77.74 36.58 53.40
C ASN A 163 -77.94 35.76 54.68
N ALA A 164 -76.86 35.12 55.17
CA ALA A 164 -76.89 34.32 56.39
C ALA A 164 -77.26 35.13 57.64
N PHE A 165 -76.77 36.36 57.72
CA PHE A 165 -77.04 37.33 58.78
C PHE A 165 -78.53 37.73 58.84
N GLU A 166 -79.09 38.16 57.71
CA GLU A 166 -80.52 38.51 57.63
C GLU A 166 -81.41 37.28 57.84
N THR A 167 -80.99 36.08 57.44
CA THR A 167 -81.78 34.85 57.64
C THR A 167 -82.00 34.54 59.13
N TRP A 168 -80.94 34.58 59.95
CA TRP A 168 -81.07 34.41 61.41
C TRP A 168 -81.87 35.53 62.07
N LYS A 169 -81.57 36.78 61.70
CA LYS A 169 -82.24 37.99 62.17
C LYS A 169 -83.75 37.96 61.91
N CYS A 170 -84.17 37.62 60.69
CA CYS A 170 -85.58 37.54 60.31
C CYS A 170 -86.32 36.38 60.96
N ALA A 171 -85.69 35.20 61.07
CA ALA A 171 -86.38 34.02 61.59
C ALA A 171 -86.56 34.07 63.12
N THR A 172 -85.61 34.67 63.84
CA THR A 172 -85.58 34.71 65.31
C THR A 172 -86.06 36.01 65.93
N GLY A 173 -85.95 37.14 65.21
CA GLY A 173 -86.19 38.48 65.75
C GLY A 173 -85.02 39.05 66.55
N VAL A 174 -83.84 38.44 66.53
CA VAL A 174 -82.66 38.99 67.22
C VAL A 174 -82.27 40.35 66.65
N ASN A 175 -81.99 41.31 67.54
CA ASN A 175 -81.61 42.67 67.16
C ASN A 175 -80.12 42.73 66.81
N TRP A 176 -79.83 42.44 65.55
CA TRP A 176 -78.50 42.53 64.96
C TRP A 176 -78.48 43.57 63.83
N LYS A 177 -77.43 44.40 63.81
CA LYS A 177 -77.16 45.36 62.73
C LYS A 177 -75.71 45.26 62.26
N ILE A 178 -75.48 45.43 60.97
CA ILE A 178 -74.14 45.64 60.41
C ILE A 178 -73.75 47.10 60.63
N GLY A 179 -72.56 47.34 61.18
CA GLY A 179 -71.94 48.65 61.31
C GLY A 179 -70.90 48.92 60.20
N GLU A 180 -70.24 50.07 60.28
CA GLU A 180 -69.23 50.47 59.30
C GLU A 180 -68.10 49.43 59.14
N PRO A 181 -67.54 49.26 57.92
CA PRO A 181 -66.40 48.37 57.70
C PRO A 181 -65.18 48.80 58.53
N THR A 182 -64.41 47.82 59.03
CA THR A 182 -63.26 48.07 59.91
C THR A 182 -61.97 47.44 59.40
N SER A 183 -60.83 48.06 59.70
CA SER A 183 -59.49 47.46 59.56
C SER A 183 -58.97 46.88 60.89
N SER A 184 -59.75 46.98 61.98
CA SER A 184 -59.37 46.37 63.25
C SER A 184 -59.50 44.85 63.19
N ARG A 185 -58.49 44.16 63.73
CA ARG A 185 -58.52 42.73 64.04
C ARG A 185 -59.03 42.44 65.46
N TRP A 186 -59.23 43.48 66.28
CA TRP A 186 -59.49 43.40 67.72
C TRP A 186 -60.76 44.18 68.11
N GLY A 187 -61.58 43.57 68.95
CA GLY A 187 -62.88 44.06 69.39
C GLY A 187 -63.84 42.90 69.65
N GLY A 188 -65.08 43.19 70.02
CA GLY A 188 -66.20 42.26 69.86
C GLY A 188 -66.84 42.43 68.48
N ASN A 189 -67.60 41.42 68.04
CA ASN A 189 -68.50 41.49 66.89
C ASN A 189 -67.81 41.71 65.51
N ILE A 190 -66.55 41.32 65.36
CA ILE A 190 -65.79 41.47 64.11
C ILE A 190 -65.90 40.20 63.25
N ILE A 191 -66.18 40.37 61.96
CA ILE A 191 -66.18 39.27 60.98
C ILE A 191 -65.08 39.46 59.95
N ARG A 192 -64.21 38.45 59.81
CA ARG A 192 -62.97 38.56 59.02
C ARG A 192 -62.68 37.29 58.20
N ILE A 193 -61.97 37.47 57.08
CA ILE A 193 -61.32 36.39 56.33
C ILE A 193 -59.81 36.46 56.62
N VAL A 194 -59.17 35.36 57.00
CA VAL A 194 -57.74 35.28 57.36
C VAL A 194 -57.08 34.01 56.81
N ASP A 195 -55.78 34.06 56.58
CA ASP A 195 -55.00 32.90 56.16
C ASP A 195 -54.99 31.83 57.26
N ASP A 196 -54.99 30.56 56.84
CA ASP A 196 -55.36 29.41 57.68
C ASP A 196 -54.42 29.19 58.89
N GLU A 197 -53.25 29.83 58.91
CA GLU A 197 -52.31 29.88 60.04
C GLU A 197 -52.90 30.57 61.29
N GLU A 198 -53.96 31.38 61.14
CA GLU A 198 -54.72 31.99 62.25
C GLU A 198 -55.92 31.13 62.73
N MET A 199 -56.05 29.86 62.32
CA MET A 199 -57.23 29.03 62.56
C MET A 199 -56.91 27.58 63.00
N ASP A 200 -57.91 26.90 63.58
CA ASP A 200 -57.84 25.45 63.85
C ASP A 200 -57.67 24.66 62.54
N VAL A 201 -56.79 23.66 62.54
CA VAL A 201 -56.47 22.85 61.34
C VAL A 201 -57.73 22.19 60.78
N GLY A 202 -58.09 22.53 59.53
CA GLY A 202 -59.27 22.00 58.84
C GLY A 202 -60.60 22.71 59.14
N ALA A 203 -60.58 23.84 59.85
CA ALA A 203 -61.78 24.64 60.09
C ALA A 203 -62.06 25.62 58.93
N ALA A 204 -63.21 25.47 58.26
CA ALA A 204 -63.68 26.44 57.27
C ALA A 204 -64.05 27.79 57.91
N ALA A 205 -64.61 27.77 59.13
CA ALA A 205 -64.85 28.95 59.95
C ALA A 205 -64.74 28.63 61.46
N GLN A 206 -64.30 29.61 62.23
CA GLN A 206 -64.19 29.57 63.68
C GLN A 206 -65.02 30.71 64.29
N THR A 207 -65.77 30.43 65.34
CA THR A 207 -66.55 31.43 66.10
C THR A 207 -66.06 31.48 67.52
N SER A 208 -65.62 32.66 67.95
CA SER A 208 -65.12 32.93 69.29
C SER A 208 -66.11 33.83 70.01
N THR A 209 -66.85 33.26 70.96
CA THR A 209 -67.77 33.96 71.87
C THR A 209 -67.03 34.44 73.11
N ILE A 210 -67.35 35.64 73.59
CA ILE A 210 -66.75 36.24 74.78
C ILE A 210 -67.84 36.32 75.86
N HIS A 211 -67.66 35.61 76.97
CA HIS A 211 -68.65 35.52 78.06
C HIS A 211 -68.17 36.21 79.33
N VAL A 212 -69.06 36.94 80.00
CA VAL A 212 -68.76 37.63 81.26
C VAL A 212 -69.88 37.43 82.28
N LEU A 213 -69.49 37.12 83.53
CA LEU A 213 -70.40 36.98 84.66
C LEU A 213 -70.70 38.36 85.26
N ARG A 214 -71.99 38.69 85.43
CA ARG A 214 -72.47 39.91 86.07
C ARG A 214 -73.50 39.55 87.14
N GLY A 215 -73.16 39.79 88.40
CA GLY A 215 -73.95 39.27 89.53
C GLY A 215 -73.97 37.75 89.48
N ASN A 216 -75.15 37.16 89.23
CA ASN A 216 -75.35 35.71 89.14
C ASN A 216 -75.58 35.19 87.71
N THR A 217 -75.57 36.07 86.71
CA THR A 217 -75.99 35.81 85.31
C THR A 217 -74.82 35.97 84.35
N TRP A 218 -74.66 35.04 83.41
CA TRP A 218 -73.68 35.17 82.32
C TRP A 218 -74.26 35.94 81.15
N TYR A 219 -73.43 36.76 80.51
CA TYR A 219 -73.77 37.54 79.33
C TYR A 219 -72.76 37.32 78.21
N LEU A 220 -73.24 37.28 76.95
CA LEU A 220 -72.40 37.22 75.75
C LEU A 220 -72.00 38.64 75.32
N VAL A 221 -70.77 39.05 75.62
CA VAL A 221 -70.25 40.43 75.42
C VAL A 221 -69.45 40.64 74.14
N GLY A 222 -69.54 39.70 73.20
CA GLY A 222 -68.93 39.84 71.88
C GLY A 222 -68.81 38.52 71.13
N VAL A 223 -68.91 38.57 69.80
CA VAL A 223 -68.73 37.39 68.93
C VAL A 223 -67.82 37.70 67.75
N ASN A 224 -66.65 37.08 67.70
CA ASN A 224 -65.77 37.19 66.53
C ASN A 224 -65.94 35.96 65.63
N ILE A 225 -66.14 36.19 64.33
CA ILE A 225 -66.28 35.12 63.31
C ILE A 225 -65.13 35.23 62.32
N THR A 226 -64.34 34.17 62.20
CA THR A 226 -63.15 34.10 61.35
C THR A 226 -63.34 33.01 60.31
N PHE A 227 -63.24 33.36 59.03
CA PHE A 227 -63.31 32.43 57.89
C PHE A 227 -61.92 32.22 57.28
N SER A 228 -61.66 31.01 56.78
CA SER A 228 -60.42 30.63 56.08
C SER A 228 -60.27 31.38 54.75
N LYS A 229 -59.04 31.84 54.43
CA LYS A 229 -58.75 32.65 53.25
C LYS A 229 -58.34 31.84 52.02
N LEU A 230 -57.77 30.63 52.18
CA LEU A 230 -57.77 29.51 51.21
C LEU A 230 -56.75 28.40 51.59
N ASN A 231 -57.21 27.35 52.28
CA ASN A 231 -57.07 25.97 51.77
C ASN A 231 -58.44 25.32 51.51
N HIS A 232 -59.51 25.88 52.08
CA HIS A 232 -60.88 25.41 51.89
C HIS A 232 -61.48 25.99 50.61
N TRP A 233 -61.82 25.12 49.66
CA TRP A 233 -62.38 25.49 48.36
C TRP A 233 -63.82 26.02 48.50
N PHE A 234 -63.99 27.31 48.77
CA PHE A 234 -65.32 27.91 48.93
C PHE A 234 -66.05 28.12 47.59
N LYS A 235 -67.34 27.77 47.59
CA LYS A 235 -68.35 28.19 46.62
C LYS A 235 -69.33 29.18 47.26
N PHE A 236 -69.87 30.08 46.44
CA PHE A 236 -70.75 31.19 46.88
C PHE A 236 -72.13 31.15 46.22
N ASN A 237 -72.28 30.48 45.08
CA ASN A 237 -73.56 30.20 44.43
C ASN A 237 -73.75 28.68 44.25
N SER A 238 -74.99 28.20 44.26
CA SER A 238 -75.28 26.79 43.99
C SER A 238 -74.82 26.40 42.58
N GLY A 239 -74.15 25.25 42.46
CA GLY A 239 -73.53 24.81 41.20
C GLY A 239 -72.15 25.40 40.89
N GLU A 240 -71.64 26.38 41.65
CA GLU A 240 -70.20 26.68 41.62
C GLU A 240 -69.41 25.51 42.22
N PRO A 241 -68.22 25.19 41.70
CA PRO A 241 -67.40 24.12 42.25
C PRO A 241 -66.77 24.58 43.58
N GLY A 242 -66.93 23.78 44.64
CA GLY A 242 -66.37 24.06 45.95
C GLY A 242 -66.64 22.96 46.98
N LEU A 243 -65.66 22.73 47.86
CA LEU A 243 -65.69 21.83 49.01
C LEU A 243 -66.45 22.42 50.22
N TYR A 244 -66.73 23.73 50.23
CA TYR A 244 -67.53 24.39 51.27
C TYR A 244 -68.48 25.44 50.69
N ASP A 245 -69.76 25.41 51.08
CA ASP A 245 -70.72 26.47 50.78
C ASP A 245 -70.59 27.61 51.82
N PHE A 246 -70.12 28.78 51.39
CA PHE A 246 -69.79 29.88 52.32
C PHE A 246 -71.00 30.35 53.13
N GLU A 247 -72.19 30.40 52.52
CA GLU A 247 -73.43 30.82 53.19
C GLU A 247 -73.88 29.80 54.25
N SER A 248 -73.82 28.50 53.96
CA SER A 248 -74.12 27.41 54.92
C SER A 248 -73.12 27.33 56.09
N VAL A 249 -71.89 27.82 55.90
CA VAL A 249 -70.84 27.94 56.95
C VAL A 249 -71.03 29.23 57.76
N ALA A 250 -71.41 30.34 57.12
CA ALA A 250 -71.78 31.58 57.80
C ALA A 250 -73.01 31.38 58.70
N LEU A 251 -74.04 30.68 58.23
CA LEU A 251 -75.21 30.31 59.02
C LEU A 251 -74.84 29.51 60.28
N HIS A 252 -73.93 28.52 60.19
CA HIS A 252 -73.46 27.78 61.37
C HIS A 252 -72.73 28.69 62.38
N SER A 253 -71.90 29.60 61.86
CA SER A 253 -71.12 30.53 62.68
C SER A 253 -72.00 31.58 63.38
N LEU A 254 -73.10 31.99 62.73
CA LEU A 254 -74.09 32.91 63.29
C LEU A 254 -75.02 32.21 64.30
N GLY A 255 -75.32 30.93 64.15
CA GLY A 255 -76.00 30.19 65.20
C GLY A 255 -75.18 30.13 66.50
N LYS A 256 -73.85 29.98 66.40
CA LYS A 256 -72.96 30.16 67.56
C LYS A 256 -72.94 31.60 68.10
N ALA A 257 -73.16 32.60 67.25
CA ALA A 257 -73.33 33.99 67.67
C ALA A 257 -74.64 34.25 68.45
N LEU A 258 -75.65 33.39 68.29
CA LEU A 258 -76.83 33.33 69.16
C LEU A 258 -76.61 32.55 70.46
N ASN A 259 -75.37 32.14 70.78
CA ASN A 259 -75.03 31.28 71.91
C ASN A 259 -75.65 29.86 71.83
N LEU A 260 -75.92 29.38 70.62
CA LEU A 260 -76.39 28.01 70.39
C LEU A 260 -75.21 27.01 70.42
N GLY A 261 -75.46 25.86 71.02
CA GLY A 261 -74.55 24.71 71.02
C GLY A 261 -74.58 23.92 69.71
N VAL A 262 -73.88 22.79 69.65
CA VAL A 262 -73.82 21.95 68.45
C VAL A 262 -74.53 20.62 68.64
N VAL A 263 -75.32 20.24 67.63
CA VAL A 263 -76.15 19.02 67.61
C VAL A 263 -75.58 17.99 66.63
N ILE A 264 -76.07 16.74 66.71
CA ILE A 264 -75.64 15.66 65.79
C ILE A 264 -76.67 15.31 64.70
N ASN A 265 -77.88 15.88 64.74
CA ASN A 265 -78.83 15.85 63.62
C ASN A 265 -78.28 16.62 62.40
N GLN A 266 -78.05 15.90 61.30
CA GLN A 266 -77.48 16.45 60.07
C GLN A 266 -78.38 17.49 59.35
N ASN A 267 -79.66 17.59 59.74
CA ASN A 267 -80.59 18.53 59.12
C ASN A 267 -80.53 19.95 59.70
N ASP A 268 -79.91 20.13 60.86
CA ASP A 268 -79.79 21.43 61.53
C ASP A 268 -78.61 22.25 60.98
N VAL A 269 -78.78 23.57 60.93
CA VAL A 269 -77.66 24.48 60.69
C VAL A 269 -76.60 24.34 61.79
N MET A 270 -76.96 23.91 63.01
CA MET A 270 -76.05 23.67 64.12
C MET A 270 -75.31 22.31 64.12
N TYR A 271 -75.47 21.47 63.08
CA TYR A 271 -74.72 20.21 62.95
C TYR A 271 -73.19 20.41 62.98
N TRP A 272 -72.47 19.64 63.80
CA TRP A 272 -71.01 19.78 63.99
C TRP A 272 -70.15 19.26 62.82
N GLY A 273 -70.62 18.27 62.06
CA GLY A 273 -69.77 17.42 61.22
C GLY A 273 -69.73 17.74 59.72
N ARG A 274 -69.95 18.99 59.30
CA ARG A 274 -70.13 19.33 57.87
C ARG A 274 -68.85 19.21 57.01
N GLN A 275 -68.66 18.04 56.39
CA GLN A 275 -68.09 17.93 55.05
C GLN A 275 -69.19 18.22 54.02
N VAL A 276 -68.94 19.06 53.01
CA VAL A 276 -70.01 19.55 52.11
C VAL A 276 -70.18 18.67 50.86
N THR A 277 -70.43 17.38 51.10
CA THR A 277 -71.03 16.45 50.12
C THR A 277 -72.51 16.18 50.40
N GLU A 278 -73.02 16.54 51.59
CA GLU A 278 -74.41 16.28 52.01
C GLU A 278 -75.23 17.57 52.17
N THR A 279 -75.74 18.09 51.04
CA THR A 279 -76.67 19.22 50.89
C THR A 279 -76.20 20.62 51.31
N GLU A 280 -76.53 21.62 50.50
CA GLU A 280 -76.43 23.04 50.86
C GLU A 280 -77.54 23.39 51.87
N LYS A 281 -77.21 24.09 52.95
CA LYS A 281 -78.13 24.42 54.06
C LYS A 281 -78.21 25.94 54.25
N ARG A 282 -78.74 26.63 53.22
CA ARG A 282 -78.96 28.09 53.20
C ARG A 282 -80.25 28.57 53.89
N THR A 283 -80.98 27.65 54.54
CA THR A 283 -82.25 27.91 55.20
C THR A 283 -82.26 27.26 56.58
N LEU A 284 -82.76 28.00 57.58
CA LEU A 284 -82.98 27.48 58.94
C LEU A 284 -84.21 26.57 58.96
N ASN A 285 -84.15 25.48 59.72
CA ASN A 285 -85.29 24.61 59.93
C ASN A 285 -86.05 24.96 61.23
N THR A 286 -87.12 24.22 61.56
CA THR A 286 -87.94 24.45 62.76
C THR A 286 -87.13 24.44 64.07
N ASN A 287 -86.15 23.55 64.21
CA ASN A 287 -85.32 23.42 65.40
C ASN A 287 -84.33 24.59 65.52
N ASP A 288 -83.61 24.92 64.44
CA ASP A 288 -82.73 26.09 64.39
C ASP A 288 -83.48 27.37 64.81
N ILE A 289 -84.70 27.57 64.26
CA ILE A 289 -85.54 28.73 64.53
C ILE A 289 -86.03 28.74 65.99
N ASN A 290 -86.45 27.59 66.52
CA ASN A 290 -86.89 27.47 67.91
C ASN A 290 -85.74 27.74 68.89
N ALA A 291 -84.53 27.26 68.60
CA ALA A 291 -83.34 27.49 69.41
C ALA A 291 -82.98 28.98 69.49
N GLY A 292 -82.93 29.66 68.33
CA GLY A 292 -82.67 31.10 68.27
C GLY A 292 -83.78 31.93 68.94
N ARG A 293 -85.05 31.54 68.80
CA ARG A 293 -86.18 32.19 69.49
C ARG A 293 -86.16 31.98 71.00
N TYR A 294 -85.75 30.79 71.47
CA TYR A 294 -85.54 30.53 72.90
C TYR A 294 -84.52 31.52 73.47
N MET A 295 -83.37 31.69 72.82
CA MET A 295 -82.34 32.67 73.22
C MET A 295 -82.84 34.11 73.19
N VAL A 296 -83.59 34.50 72.17
CA VAL A 296 -84.24 35.82 72.07
C VAL A 296 -85.24 36.05 73.22
N ASN A 297 -85.99 35.03 73.63
CA ASN A 297 -86.97 35.12 74.72
C ASN A 297 -86.32 35.14 76.11
N LEU A 298 -85.34 34.27 76.34
CA LEU A 298 -84.52 34.24 77.56
C LEU A 298 -83.87 35.60 77.86
N SER A 299 -83.46 36.31 76.81
CA SER A 299 -82.70 37.57 76.86
C SER A 299 -83.53 38.84 77.03
N GLN A 300 -84.86 38.77 76.84
CA GLN A 300 -85.78 39.89 77.11
C GLN A 300 -85.95 40.18 78.61
N ILE A 301 -85.70 39.18 79.46
CA ILE A 301 -85.85 39.31 80.92
C ILE A 301 -84.55 39.84 81.52
N ALA A 302 -84.55 41.08 81.98
CA ALA A 302 -83.44 41.69 82.71
C ALA A 302 -83.04 40.85 83.93
N SER A 303 -81.75 40.67 84.18
CA SER A 303 -81.24 39.74 85.22
C SER A 303 -79.88 40.18 85.77
N GLY A 304 -79.65 41.49 85.90
CA GLY A 304 -78.37 42.07 86.31
C GLY A 304 -78.33 43.57 86.08
N ILE A 305 -77.13 44.11 85.87
CA ILE A 305 -76.88 45.53 85.54
C ILE A 305 -77.04 45.77 84.02
N GLU A 306 -76.74 44.76 83.20
CA GLU A 306 -76.78 44.90 81.73
C GLU A 306 -78.25 45.02 81.24
N PRO A 307 -78.55 45.95 80.32
CA PRO A 307 -79.89 46.13 79.75
C PRO A 307 -80.33 44.91 78.91
N PRO A 308 -81.58 44.41 79.03
CA PRO A 308 -82.04 43.24 78.29
C PRO A 308 -82.00 43.46 76.78
N MET A 309 -81.83 42.37 76.01
CA MET A 309 -81.87 42.43 74.55
C MET A 309 -83.32 42.71 74.11
N ILE A 310 -83.50 43.75 73.28
CA ILE A 310 -84.80 44.20 72.79
C ILE A 310 -84.99 43.64 71.37
N PRO A 311 -85.89 42.65 71.15
CA PRO A 311 -86.10 42.04 69.85
C PRO A 311 -86.57 43.04 68.80
N LEU A 312 -86.32 42.71 67.53
CA LEU A 312 -86.88 43.46 66.41
C LEU A 312 -88.42 43.37 66.41
N SER A 313 -89.09 44.49 66.15
CA SER A 313 -90.54 44.54 66.05
C SER A 313 -91.07 43.60 64.94
N PRO A 314 -92.25 42.99 65.10
CA PRO A 314 -92.83 42.13 64.06
C PRO A 314 -92.95 42.85 62.71
N GLY A 315 -92.37 42.25 61.66
CA GLY A 315 -92.32 42.83 60.32
C GLY A 315 -91.12 43.75 60.04
N SER A 316 -90.30 44.11 61.03
CA SER A 316 -89.10 44.96 60.82
C SER A 316 -87.93 44.27 60.11
N CYS A 317 -88.07 43.01 59.68
CA CYS A 317 -87.05 42.33 58.89
C CYS A 317 -87.37 42.38 57.38
N ALA A 318 -86.99 43.50 56.77
CA ALA A 318 -86.72 43.58 55.34
C ALA A 318 -85.19 43.49 55.13
N PRO A 319 -84.69 42.94 54.00
CA PRO A 319 -83.26 42.85 53.73
C PRO A 319 -82.64 44.26 53.64
N ALA A 320 -82.01 44.70 54.72
CA ALA A 320 -81.62 46.10 54.92
C ALA A 320 -80.36 46.54 54.14
N TYR A 321 -79.74 45.63 53.37
CA TYR A 321 -78.44 45.84 52.76
C TYR A 321 -78.46 45.51 51.27
N SER A 322 -77.98 46.44 50.45
CA SER A 322 -77.72 46.23 49.02
C SER A 322 -76.31 45.69 48.82
N PHE A 323 -76.12 44.74 47.90
CA PHE A 323 -74.80 44.25 47.50
C PHE A 323 -74.77 43.87 46.01
N ILE A 324 -73.59 43.92 45.40
CA ILE A 324 -73.35 43.47 44.03
C ILE A 324 -72.72 42.07 44.09
N ASN A 325 -73.29 41.10 43.38
CA ASN A 325 -72.71 39.76 43.18
C ASN A 325 -71.74 39.76 41.98
N SER A 326 -72.14 40.41 40.88
CA SER A 326 -71.32 40.54 39.66
C SER A 326 -71.78 41.71 38.78
N PHE A 327 -70.96 42.07 37.80
CA PHE A 327 -71.33 42.96 36.70
C PHE A 327 -70.68 42.48 35.40
N SER A 328 -71.32 42.75 34.25
CA SER A 328 -70.84 42.31 32.94
C SER A 328 -71.29 43.26 31.81
N PRO A 329 -70.43 43.61 30.85
CA PRO A 329 -69.00 43.28 30.80
C PRO A 329 -68.19 44.00 31.90
N THR A 330 -67.00 43.48 32.21
CA THR A 330 -66.06 44.12 33.17
C THR A 330 -65.20 45.21 32.52
N THR A 331 -65.13 45.22 31.19
CA THR A 331 -64.51 46.26 30.36
C THR A 331 -65.57 46.92 29.48
N ALA A 332 -65.61 48.24 29.40
CA ALA A 332 -66.58 48.95 28.55
C ALA A 332 -66.12 50.36 28.13
N ARG A 333 -66.71 50.88 27.06
CA ARG A 333 -66.56 52.25 26.53
C ARG A 333 -67.74 53.14 26.91
N SER A 334 -67.56 54.45 26.74
CA SER A 334 -68.63 55.45 26.62
C SER A 334 -69.81 54.92 25.80
N GLY A 335 -71.02 54.96 26.36
CA GLY A 335 -72.27 54.54 25.71
C GLY A 335 -72.53 53.02 25.69
N GLU A 336 -71.58 52.18 26.08
CA GLU A 336 -71.82 50.73 26.22
C GLU A 336 -72.60 50.42 27.52
N VAL A 337 -73.38 49.34 27.52
CA VAL A 337 -74.26 48.95 28.64
C VAL A 337 -73.62 47.86 29.48
N ILE A 338 -73.67 48.03 30.80
CA ILE A 338 -73.26 47.03 31.79
C ILE A 338 -74.50 46.57 32.57
N THR A 339 -74.66 45.25 32.68
CA THR A 339 -75.62 44.61 33.58
C THR A 339 -74.96 44.36 34.93
N ILE A 340 -75.54 44.90 35.99
CA ILE A 340 -75.12 44.71 37.39
C ILE A 340 -76.13 43.78 38.06
N THR A 341 -75.64 42.70 38.67
CA THR A 341 -76.45 41.68 39.35
C THR A 341 -76.11 41.64 40.84
N GLY A 342 -77.12 41.56 41.70
CA GLY A 342 -76.96 41.68 43.14
C GLY A 342 -78.29 41.55 43.89
N THR A 343 -78.44 42.29 44.99
CA THR A 343 -79.61 42.21 45.89
C THR A 343 -80.02 43.59 46.39
N ASN A 344 -81.33 43.75 46.63
CA ASN A 344 -81.98 44.96 47.12
C ASN A 344 -81.63 46.23 46.30
N PHE A 345 -81.83 46.15 44.99
CA PHE A 345 -81.66 47.25 44.04
C PHE A 345 -82.94 48.10 43.83
N THR A 346 -84.06 47.71 44.43
CA THR A 346 -85.31 48.46 44.39
C THR A 346 -85.11 49.87 44.97
N GLY A 347 -85.36 50.90 44.15
CA GLY A 347 -85.17 52.29 44.57
C GLY A 347 -83.72 52.79 44.55
N ALA A 348 -82.79 52.09 43.88
CA ALA A 348 -81.44 52.60 43.65
C ALA A 348 -81.47 53.99 42.99
N THR A 349 -80.70 54.94 43.53
CA THR A 349 -80.73 56.38 43.20
C THR A 349 -79.50 56.86 42.44
N LYS A 350 -78.37 56.17 42.57
CA LYS A 350 -77.09 56.55 41.94
C LYS A 350 -76.27 55.33 41.58
N ILE A 351 -75.61 55.37 40.43
CA ILE A 351 -74.61 54.38 40.01
C ILE A 351 -73.36 55.10 39.53
N THR A 352 -72.18 54.61 39.91
CA THR A 352 -70.89 55.13 39.44
C THR A 352 -69.95 54.00 39.00
N PHE A 353 -69.07 54.33 38.06
CA PHE A 353 -68.00 53.50 37.52
C PHE A 353 -66.68 54.27 37.66
N GLY A 354 -65.75 53.75 38.47
CA GLY A 354 -64.52 54.49 38.81
C GLY A 354 -64.79 55.83 39.51
N GLY A 355 -65.91 55.94 40.22
CA GLY A 355 -66.38 57.19 40.84
C GLY A 355 -67.20 58.11 39.91
N VAL A 356 -67.10 57.94 38.59
CA VAL A 356 -67.85 58.73 37.60
C VAL A 356 -69.29 58.23 37.50
N PRO A 357 -70.33 59.08 37.55
CA PRO A 357 -71.72 58.66 37.37
C PRO A 357 -71.97 57.92 36.05
N ALA A 358 -72.83 56.91 36.09
CA ALA A 358 -73.41 56.33 34.88
C ALA A 358 -74.21 57.40 34.10
N ALA A 359 -74.18 57.36 32.77
CA ALA A 359 -74.96 58.28 31.93
C ALA A 359 -76.47 58.12 32.12
N SER A 360 -76.89 56.87 32.32
CA SER A 360 -78.25 56.49 32.72
C SER A 360 -78.22 55.08 33.33
N PHE A 361 -79.29 54.69 34.03
CA PHE A 361 -79.49 53.31 34.45
C PHE A 361 -80.98 52.96 34.55
N THR A 362 -81.30 51.67 34.62
CA THR A 362 -82.66 51.13 34.77
C THR A 362 -82.62 49.96 35.73
N VAL A 363 -83.33 50.08 36.86
CA VAL A 363 -83.57 48.96 37.78
C VAL A 363 -84.54 48.00 37.09
N VAL A 364 -84.03 46.86 36.62
CA VAL A 364 -84.81 45.84 35.90
C VAL A 364 -85.58 44.95 36.89
N SER A 365 -84.99 44.69 38.06
CA SER A 365 -85.57 43.90 39.14
C SER A 365 -84.92 44.29 40.48
N PRO A 366 -85.39 43.76 41.63
CA PRO A 366 -84.69 43.89 42.90
C PRO A 366 -83.27 43.31 42.93
N THR A 367 -82.86 42.56 41.89
CA THR A 367 -81.57 41.86 41.78
C THR A 367 -80.77 42.21 40.51
N THR A 368 -81.31 43.03 39.60
CA THR A 368 -80.69 43.36 38.30
C THR A 368 -80.87 44.83 37.95
N ILE A 369 -79.78 45.49 37.56
CA ILE A 369 -79.77 46.83 36.96
C ILE A 369 -79.02 46.78 35.63
N THR A 370 -79.46 47.53 34.63
CA THR A 370 -78.62 47.91 33.47
C THR A 370 -78.19 49.36 33.59
N ALA A 371 -76.93 49.67 33.29
CA ALA A 371 -76.37 51.01 33.39
C ALA A 371 -75.50 51.35 32.16
N VAL A 372 -75.58 52.58 31.69
CA VAL A 372 -74.83 53.08 30.52
C VAL A 372 -73.59 53.84 31.00
N ILE A 373 -72.43 53.52 30.45
CA ILE A 373 -71.17 54.19 30.78
C ILE A 373 -71.15 55.62 30.23
N SER A 374 -70.71 56.57 31.06
CA SER A 374 -70.56 57.99 30.68
C SER A 374 -69.39 58.23 29.73
N ASN A 375 -69.45 59.33 28.99
CA ASN A 375 -68.40 59.82 28.09
C ASN A 375 -67.08 60.03 28.85
N ASP A 376 -67.17 60.57 30.07
CA ASP A 376 -66.04 60.86 30.97
C ASP A 376 -65.68 59.67 31.88
N GLY A 377 -66.03 58.44 31.49
CA GLY A 377 -65.94 57.24 32.33
C GLY A 377 -64.54 56.94 32.88
N ALA A 378 -64.49 56.18 33.98
CA ALA A 378 -63.25 55.82 34.66
C ALA A 378 -63.23 54.34 35.07
N SER A 379 -62.04 53.75 35.09
CA SER A 379 -61.77 52.43 35.69
C SER A 379 -61.82 52.51 37.22
N GLY A 380 -62.25 51.44 37.89
CA GLY A 380 -62.26 51.35 39.34
C GLY A 380 -63.43 50.53 39.88
N GLU A 381 -64.10 51.05 40.92
CA GLU A 381 -65.27 50.40 41.52
C GLU A 381 -66.56 50.74 40.78
N VAL A 382 -67.44 49.74 40.69
CA VAL A 382 -68.87 49.90 40.43
C VAL A 382 -69.55 50.10 41.76
N ASN A 383 -70.23 51.24 41.95
CA ASN A 383 -71.03 51.51 43.13
C ASN A 383 -72.50 51.70 42.75
N VAL A 384 -73.42 51.11 43.52
CA VAL A 384 -74.87 51.31 43.45
C VAL A 384 -75.34 51.82 44.81
N SER A 385 -75.93 53.00 44.86
CA SER A 385 -76.49 53.60 46.08
C SER A 385 -78.02 53.50 46.08
N GLY A 386 -78.62 53.16 47.22
CA GLY A 386 -80.08 53.06 47.37
C GLY A 386 -80.51 52.93 48.84
N PRO A 387 -81.78 52.54 49.11
CA PRO A 387 -82.29 52.38 50.46
C PRO A 387 -81.52 51.35 51.32
N GLY A 388 -80.88 50.35 50.71
CA GLY A 388 -80.00 49.40 51.38
C GLY A 388 -78.54 49.85 51.51
N GLY A 389 -78.26 51.16 51.42
CA GLY A 389 -76.92 51.74 51.54
C GLY A 389 -76.15 51.77 50.22
N VAL A 390 -74.82 51.57 50.28
CA VAL A 390 -73.94 51.55 49.10
C VAL A 390 -73.40 50.15 48.87
N ALA A 391 -73.82 49.55 47.76
CA ALA A 391 -73.29 48.31 47.23
C ALA A 391 -72.08 48.61 46.33
N ALA A 392 -70.90 48.12 46.71
CA ALA A 392 -69.66 48.29 45.95
C ALA A 392 -69.20 46.97 45.31
N ALA A 393 -68.52 47.06 44.16
CA ALA A 393 -67.79 45.97 43.54
C ALA A 393 -66.57 46.48 42.76
N THR A 394 -65.39 45.93 43.04
CA THR A 394 -64.13 46.26 42.36
C THR A 394 -64.03 45.63 40.95
N GLY A 395 -63.17 46.20 40.10
CA GLY A 395 -62.67 45.52 38.88
C GLY A 395 -63.22 46.02 37.54
N PHE A 396 -63.89 47.18 37.49
CA PHE A 396 -64.32 47.76 36.22
C PHE A 396 -63.18 48.49 35.50
N ILE A 397 -63.10 48.36 34.18
CA ILE A 397 -62.09 49.00 33.32
C ILE A 397 -62.76 49.81 32.20
N PHE A 398 -62.52 51.11 32.18
CA PHE A 398 -62.97 52.01 31.11
C PHE A 398 -61.99 52.00 29.92
N ILE A 399 -62.52 51.86 28.71
CA ILE A 399 -61.74 51.91 27.47
C ILE A 399 -61.89 53.31 26.84
N SER A 400 -60.89 54.17 27.07
CA SER A 400 -60.90 55.57 26.62
C SER A 400 -60.40 55.81 25.20
N LYS A 401 -59.71 54.84 24.58
CA LYS A 401 -59.21 54.91 23.19
C LYS A 401 -59.32 53.57 22.48
N LEU A 402 -59.47 53.62 21.16
CA LEU A 402 -59.52 52.44 20.30
C LEU A 402 -58.10 51.89 20.02
N PRO A 403 -57.90 50.56 19.97
CA PRO A 403 -56.66 49.99 19.47
C PRO A 403 -56.55 50.18 17.95
N GLN A 404 -55.32 50.29 17.46
CA GLN A 404 -55.02 50.22 16.02
C GLN A 404 -54.55 48.80 15.69
N VAL A 405 -54.97 48.28 14.54
CA VAL A 405 -54.74 46.90 14.12
C VAL A 405 -53.90 46.90 12.84
N PHE A 406 -52.72 46.33 12.92
CA PHE A 406 -51.85 46.10 11.77
C PHE A 406 -52.28 44.87 10.98
N THR A 407 -52.12 44.93 9.66
CA THR A 407 -52.15 43.78 8.75
C THR A 407 -50.81 43.73 8.02
N TYR A 408 -50.12 42.61 8.12
CA TYR A 408 -48.75 42.41 7.65
C TYR A 408 -48.51 40.93 7.35
N ASN A 409 -47.48 40.63 6.56
CA ASN A 409 -46.96 39.28 6.38
C ASN A 409 -45.61 39.14 7.09
N ALA A 410 -45.15 37.90 7.31
CA ALA A 410 -43.76 37.68 7.70
C ALA A 410 -42.83 38.12 6.56
N ILE A 411 -41.73 38.83 6.90
CA ILE A 411 -40.70 39.21 5.93
C ILE A 411 -40.02 37.92 5.42
N PRO A 412 -40.00 37.64 4.10
CA PRO A 412 -39.24 36.51 3.55
C PRO A 412 -37.74 36.69 3.82
N VAL A 413 -37.03 35.59 4.01
CA VAL A 413 -35.56 35.61 4.14
C VAL A 413 -34.94 36.37 2.97
N LYS A 414 -34.07 37.33 3.30
CA LYS A 414 -33.31 38.13 2.36
C LYS A 414 -31.89 37.60 2.18
N THR A 415 -31.19 38.09 1.18
CA THR A 415 -29.75 37.90 0.99
C THR A 415 -29.05 39.25 1.06
N TYR A 416 -27.80 39.28 1.54
CA TYR A 416 -26.96 40.47 1.44
C TYR A 416 -26.80 40.88 -0.04
N GLY A 417 -27.10 42.15 -0.36
CA GLY A 417 -27.16 42.65 -1.74
C GLY A 417 -28.55 42.64 -2.39
N ASP A 418 -29.60 42.14 -1.71
CA ASP A 418 -30.99 42.32 -2.15
C ASP A 418 -31.38 43.81 -2.21
N ILE A 419 -32.28 44.15 -3.14
CA ILE A 419 -32.80 45.52 -3.32
C ILE A 419 -33.76 45.94 -2.20
N ASP A 420 -33.70 47.23 -1.81
CA ASP A 420 -34.55 47.88 -0.83
C ASP A 420 -36.04 47.57 -0.99
N PHE A 421 -36.64 47.01 0.06
CA PHE A 421 -38.01 46.49 0.04
C PHE A 421 -38.90 47.15 1.09
N ASP A 422 -40.21 47.16 0.83
CA ASP A 422 -41.22 47.60 1.79
C ASP A 422 -41.59 46.43 2.73
N PRO A 423 -41.58 46.61 4.06
CA PRO A 423 -42.06 45.59 5.01
C PRO A 423 -43.53 45.17 4.83
N GLY A 424 -44.34 45.94 4.10
CA GLY A 424 -45.71 45.60 3.77
C GLY A 424 -46.69 45.71 4.95
N VAL A 425 -46.38 46.53 5.95
CA VAL A 425 -47.29 46.77 7.08
C VAL A 425 -48.33 47.80 6.68
N THR A 426 -49.60 47.44 6.87
CA THR A 426 -50.76 48.32 6.70
C THR A 426 -51.55 48.38 8.01
N ALA A 427 -52.41 49.38 8.19
CA ALA A 427 -53.18 49.55 9.42
C ALA A 427 -54.59 50.06 9.15
N ASN A 428 -55.56 49.60 9.94
CA ASN A 428 -56.99 49.88 9.75
C ASN A 428 -57.41 51.35 9.93
N THR A 429 -56.52 52.20 10.49
CA THR A 429 -56.80 53.60 10.82
C THR A 429 -56.26 54.62 9.79
N GLY A 430 -55.43 54.18 8.85
CA GLY A 430 -54.81 55.06 7.84
C GLY A 430 -53.80 56.08 8.38
N LEU A 431 -53.45 56.08 9.68
CA LEU A 431 -52.41 56.96 10.21
C LEU A 431 -51.01 56.54 9.69
N PRO A 432 -50.06 57.46 9.49
CA PRO A 432 -48.72 57.13 8.98
C PRO A 432 -47.98 56.09 9.83
N ILE A 433 -47.30 55.17 9.15
CA ILE A 433 -46.45 54.12 9.75
C ILE A 433 -44.99 54.47 9.48
N THR A 434 -44.18 54.50 10.55
CA THR A 434 -42.73 54.68 10.48
C THR A 434 -42.02 53.39 10.89
N TYR A 435 -40.91 53.06 10.22
CA TYR A 435 -40.10 51.90 10.56
C TYR A 435 -38.81 52.30 11.29
N THR A 436 -38.36 51.47 12.21
CA THR A 436 -37.00 51.47 12.76
C THR A 436 -36.38 50.06 12.69
N SER A 437 -35.06 49.95 12.83
CA SER A 437 -34.34 48.68 12.85
C SER A 437 -33.60 48.53 14.19
N SER A 438 -33.69 47.36 14.81
CA SER A 438 -32.95 47.03 16.04
C SER A 438 -31.45 46.80 15.81
N ASN A 439 -31.00 46.68 14.55
CA ASN A 439 -29.61 46.37 14.22
C ASN A 439 -29.17 47.06 12.91
N PRO A 440 -28.67 48.32 12.99
CA PRO A 440 -28.18 49.08 11.84
C PRO A 440 -27.03 48.44 11.05
N LEU A 441 -26.31 47.45 11.62
CA LEU A 441 -25.25 46.72 10.93
C LEU A 441 -25.78 45.61 10.01
N VAL A 442 -27.04 45.19 10.20
CA VAL A 442 -27.74 44.23 9.34
C VAL A 442 -28.69 44.97 8.40
N ALA A 443 -29.49 45.90 8.91
CA ALA A 443 -30.41 46.68 8.10
C ALA A 443 -30.68 48.08 8.66
N THR A 444 -30.83 49.05 7.77
CA THR A 444 -31.26 50.43 8.06
C THR A 444 -32.58 50.74 7.36
N ILE A 445 -33.19 51.88 7.70
CA ILE A 445 -34.42 52.36 7.06
C ILE A 445 -34.10 53.56 6.19
N VAL A 446 -34.40 53.47 4.89
CA VAL A 446 -34.12 54.50 3.88
C VAL A 446 -35.40 54.72 3.08
N ASN A 447 -35.89 55.96 3.01
CA ASN A 447 -37.14 56.32 2.30
C ASN A 447 -38.34 55.43 2.68
N ASN A 448 -38.47 55.11 3.98
CA ASN A 448 -39.44 54.19 4.58
C ASN A 448 -39.39 52.72 4.06
N LYS A 449 -38.31 52.32 3.39
CA LYS A 449 -37.99 50.93 3.04
C LYS A 449 -36.86 50.39 3.91
N VAL A 450 -36.74 49.07 3.95
CA VAL A 450 -35.60 48.37 4.57
C VAL A 450 -34.47 48.26 3.56
N HIS A 451 -33.30 48.77 3.95
CA HIS A 451 -32.04 48.66 3.23
C HIS A 451 -31.11 47.66 3.95
N MET A 452 -30.42 46.78 3.22
CA MET A 452 -29.63 45.69 3.79
C MET A 452 -28.14 46.01 3.82
N VAL A 453 -27.60 46.23 5.03
CA VAL A 453 -26.23 46.66 5.30
C VAL A 453 -25.29 45.47 5.57
N GLY A 454 -25.83 44.35 6.05
CA GLY A 454 -25.05 43.15 6.32
C GLY A 454 -25.92 41.91 6.56
N ALA A 455 -25.28 40.74 6.60
CA ALA A 455 -25.97 39.49 6.92
C ALA A 455 -26.10 39.28 8.44
N GLY A 456 -27.20 38.65 8.86
CA GLY A 456 -27.56 38.46 10.27
C GLY A 456 -29.05 38.64 10.51
N SER A 457 -29.43 38.99 11.74
CA SER A 457 -30.81 39.28 12.11
C SER A 457 -31.00 40.72 12.60
N ALA A 458 -32.19 41.25 12.31
CA ALA A 458 -32.69 42.52 12.82
C ALA A 458 -34.19 42.39 13.11
N ILE A 459 -34.70 43.19 14.05
CA ILE A 459 -36.13 43.41 14.20
C ILE A 459 -36.46 44.72 13.51
N ILE A 460 -37.35 44.69 12.53
CA ILE A 460 -37.92 45.87 11.89
C ILE A 460 -39.19 46.22 12.66
N THR A 461 -39.13 47.29 13.43
CA THR A 461 -40.23 47.75 14.29
C THR A 461 -41.06 48.77 13.52
N ALA A 462 -42.29 48.40 13.17
CA ALA A 462 -43.26 49.30 12.57
C ALA A 462 -44.06 50.00 13.68
N THR A 463 -44.00 51.32 13.72
CA THR A 463 -44.68 52.16 14.71
C THR A 463 -45.76 52.99 14.03
N GLN A 464 -46.95 52.98 14.60
CA GLN A 464 -48.04 53.89 14.23
C GLN A 464 -48.41 54.71 15.47
N VAL A 465 -48.23 56.03 15.38
CA VAL A 465 -48.53 56.93 16.49
C VAL A 465 -50.04 56.94 16.80
N GLY A 466 -50.38 57.11 18.07
CA GLY A 466 -51.76 57.32 18.50
C GLY A 466 -52.21 58.76 18.25
N ASN A 467 -53.51 59.00 18.38
CA ASN A 467 -54.09 60.35 18.32
C ASN A 467 -55.12 60.53 19.47
N ALA A 468 -56.11 61.42 19.32
CA ALA A 468 -57.17 61.57 20.31
C ALA A 468 -58.04 60.31 20.45
N THR A 469 -58.38 59.67 19.34
CA THR A 469 -59.30 58.52 19.25
C THR A 469 -58.60 57.17 19.44
N TYR A 470 -57.36 57.05 18.96
CA TYR A 470 -56.63 55.78 18.90
C TYR A 470 -55.38 55.76 19.78
N SER A 471 -55.12 54.62 20.42
CA SER A 471 -53.86 54.34 21.12
C SER A 471 -52.71 54.11 20.13
N PRO A 472 -51.45 54.43 20.47
CA PRO A 472 -50.31 54.05 19.64
C PRO A 472 -50.21 52.53 19.50
N ALA A 473 -49.75 52.06 18.34
CA ALA A 473 -49.54 50.64 18.07
C ALA A 473 -48.13 50.41 17.52
N ILE A 474 -47.53 49.28 17.91
CA ILE A 474 -46.20 48.85 17.48
C ILE A 474 -46.27 47.37 17.10
N VAL A 475 -45.65 46.98 15.98
CA VAL A 475 -45.42 45.58 15.61
C VAL A 475 -43.96 45.35 15.24
N ASN A 476 -43.44 44.19 15.66
CA ASN A 476 -42.05 43.78 15.43
C ASN A 476 -42.02 42.69 14.36
N LEU A 477 -41.35 42.97 13.24
CA LEU A 477 -41.12 42.01 12.17
C LEU A 477 -39.69 41.46 12.27
N ASN A 478 -39.54 40.15 12.30
CA ASN A 478 -38.24 39.52 12.24
C ASN A 478 -37.70 39.57 10.80
N LEU A 479 -36.56 40.22 10.60
CA LEU A 479 -35.77 40.18 9.38
C LEU A 479 -34.58 39.24 9.59
N PHE A 480 -34.39 38.31 8.65
CA PHE A 480 -33.18 37.52 8.54
C PHE A 480 -32.55 37.75 7.16
N VAL A 481 -31.29 38.19 7.15
CA VAL A 481 -30.48 38.43 5.96
C VAL A 481 -29.40 37.35 5.90
N SER A 482 -29.51 36.45 4.93
CA SER A 482 -28.54 35.42 4.63
C SER A 482 -27.27 36.01 4.02
N LYS A 483 -26.13 35.35 4.24
CA LYS A 483 -24.89 35.70 3.55
C LYS A 483 -25.02 35.45 2.05
N ALA A 484 -24.51 36.37 1.24
CA ALA A 484 -24.41 36.18 -0.20
C ALA A 484 -23.50 35.00 -0.53
N ILE A 485 -23.87 34.22 -1.56
CA ILE A 485 -22.97 33.24 -2.15
C ILE A 485 -21.92 33.95 -3.01
N GLN A 486 -20.75 33.35 -3.14
CA GLN A 486 -19.65 33.84 -3.97
C GLN A 486 -18.93 32.67 -4.63
N ASN A 487 -18.29 32.94 -5.76
CA ASN A 487 -17.41 31.99 -6.43
C ASN A 487 -15.97 32.53 -6.45
N ILE A 488 -15.04 31.65 -6.83
CA ILE A 488 -13.66 32.01 -7.19
C ILE A 488 -13.54 31.78 -8.69
N ASP A 489 -13.10 32.81 -9.43
CA ASP A 489 -12.50 32.62 -10.74
C ASP A 489 -11.00 32.41 -10.55
N PHE A 490 -10.46 31.31 -11.10
CA PHE A 490 -9.05 30.93 -10.97
C PHE A 490 -8.54 30.45 -12.33
N PRO A 491 -7.89 31.34 -13.10
CA PRO A 491 -7.35 31.01 -14.42
C PRO A 491 -6.42 29.80 -14.40
N THR A 492 -6.49 28.98 -15.44
CA THR A 492 -5.65 27.78 -15.58
C THR A 492 -4.18 28.14 -15.62
N ILE A 493 -3.37 27.47 -14.79
CA ILE A 493 -1.94 27.79 -14.67
C ILE A 493 -1.17 27.09 -15.81
N PRO A 494 -0.49 27.81 -16.71
CA PRO A 494 0.36 27.17 -17.72
C PRO A 494 1.57 26.49 -17.05
N ALA A 495 1.99 25.35 -17.58
CA ALA A 495 3.20 24.67 -17.12
C ALA A 495 4.44 25.59 -17.12
N LYS A 496 5.42 25.26 -16.27
CA LYS A 496 6.62 26.07 -16.01
C LYS A 496 7.89 25.22 -16.07
N ARG A 497 9.03 25.88 -16.07
CA ARG A 497 10.36 25.29 -15.89
C ARG A 497 10.91 25.61 -14.51
N ILE A 498 11.87 24.82 -14.05
CA ILE A 498 12.57 25.06 -12.76
C ILE A 498 13.33 26.41 -12.70
N SER A 499 13.53 27.08 -13.84
CA SER A 499 14.16 28.39 -13.98
C SER A 499 13.19 29.57 -14.12
N ASP A 500 11.88 29.32 -14.16
CA ASP A 500 10.91 30.40 -14.36
C ASP A 500 10.74 31.21 -13.04
N PRO A 501 10.58 32.54 -13.09
CA PRO A 501 10.46 33.36 -11.89
C PRO A 501 9.09 33.24 -11.20
N ASP A 502 9.05 33.59 -9.92
CA ASP A 502 7.84 33.64 -9.09
C ASP A 502 6.71 34.46 -9.74
N PHE A 503 5.56 33.81 -9.94
CA PHE A 503 4.44 34.38 -10.68
C PHE A 503 3.16 34.44 -9.83
N ASP A 504 2.36 35.48 -10.07
CA ASP A 504 1.09 35.73 -9.40
C ASP A 504 0.01 34.74 -9.86
N LEU A 505 -0.78 34.22 -8.92
CA LEU A 505 -1.80 33.20 -9.19
C LEU A 505 -3.14 33.76 -9.66
N ASN A 506 -3.37 35.07 -9.50
CA ASN A 506 -4.44 35.86 -10.14
C ASN A 506 -5.88 35.33 -9.98
N ALA A 507 -6.16 34.49 -8.98
CA ALA A 507 -7.53 34.11 -8.65
C ALA A 507 -8.28 35.26 -7.94
N VAL A 508 -9.54 35.47 -8.29
CA VAL A 508 -10.39 36.53 -7.74
C VAL A 508 -11.71 35.96 -7.23
N ALA A 509 -12.19 36.47 -6.10
CA ALA A 509 -13.51 36.12 -5.59
C ALA A 509 -14.57 37.11 -6.11
N SER A 510 -15.78 36.64 -6.44
CA SER A 510 -16.87 37.51 -6.92
C SER A 510 -17.36 38.56 -5.91
N SER A 511 -16.91 38.46 -4.65
CA SER A 511 -17.15 39.40 -3.56
C SER A 511 -16.11 40.52 -3.45
N GLY A 512 -14.99 40.42 -4.19
CA GLY A 512 -13.80 41.26 -4.01
C GLY A 512 -12.92 40.89 -2.81
N LEU A 513 -13.21 39.80 -2.09
CA LEU A 513 -12.41 39.35 -0.93
C LEU A 513 -11.10 38.66 -1.35
N GLU A 514 -10.01 38.92 -0.60
CA GLU A 514 -8.67 38.38 -0.86
C GLU A 514 -8.64 36.85 -0.88
N VAL A 515 -8.19 36.28 -1.99
CA VAL A 515 -8.06 34.83 -2.17
C VAL A 515 -6.71 34.36 -1.65
N SER A 516 -6.74 33.30 -0.84
CA SER A 516 -5.57 32.60 -0.31
C SER A 516 -5.26 31.33 -1.10
N PHE A 517 -4.02 30.87 -1.08
CA PHE A 517 -3.59 29.70 -1.86
C PHE A 517 -2.87 28.66 -1.01
N THR A 518 -3.04 27.38 -1.36
CA THR A 518 -2.21 26.27 -0.87
C THR A 518 -1.65 25.45 -2.03
N SER A 519 -0.52 24.79 -1.81
CA SER A 519 0.10 23.85 -2.77
C SER A 519 0.09 22.46 -2.16
N SER A 520 -0.36 21.45 -2.91
CA SER A 520 -0.37 20.05 -2.45
C SER A 520 1.04 19.47 -2.29
N ASN A 521 2.06 20.09 -2.87
CA ASN A 521 3.47 19.73 -2.71
C ASN A 521 4.38 20.97 -2.65
N PRO A 522 4.65 21.51 -1.44
CA PRO A 522 5.56 22.64 -1.23
C PRO A 522 7.01 22.43 -1.68
N SER A 523 7.45 21.18 -1.93
CA SER A 523 8.80 20.89 -2.45
C SER A 523 8.93 21.06 -3.97
N VAL A 524 7.81 21.22 -4.68
CA VAL A 524 7.74 21.52 -6.11
C VAL A 524 7.43 23.01 -6.31
N VAL A 525 6.37 23.51 -5.67
CA VAL A 525 6.04 24.94 -5.60
C VAL A 525 5.53 25.26 -4.20
N SER A 526 6.11 26.26 -3.54
CA SER A 526 5.58 26.83 -2.31
C SER A 526 4.77 28.10 -2.60
N ILE A 527 3.95 28.54 -1.65
CA ILE A 527 3.14 29.76 -1.76
C ILE A 527 3.77 30.85 -0.90
N ILE A 528 4.03 32.02 -1.51
CA ILE A 528 4.55 33.20 -0.83
C ILE A 528 3.60 34.37 -1.12
N GLY A 529 2.69 34.63 -0.17
CA GLY A 529 1.57 35.55 -0.39
C GLY A 529 0.66 35.07 -1.51
N TYR A 530 0.55 35.86 -2.57
CA TYR A 530 -0.26 35.55 -3.77
C TYR A 530 0.54 34.90 -4.91
N LYS A 531 1.83 34.62 -4.69
CA LYS A 531 2.74 34.06 -5.69
C LYS A 531 3.02 32.57 -5.49
N ALA A 532 3.16 31.87 -6.61
CA ALA A 532 3.78 30.57 -6.70
C ALA A 532 5.31 30.73 -6.81
N HIS A 533 6.03 30.26 -5.80
CA HIS A 533 7.49 30.20 -5.76
C HIS A 533 7.98 28.81 -6.18
N ILE A 534 8.80 28.72 -7.21
CA ILE A 534 9.22 27.43 -7.78
C ILE A 534 10.43 26.88 -7.00
N VAL A 535 10.23 25.72 -6.36
CA VAL A 535 11.21 25.08 -5.46
C VAL A 535 11.88 23.87 -6.10
N GLY A 536 11.17 23.16 -6.99
CA GLY A 536 11.69 21.94 -7.60
C GLY A 536 10.83 21.43 -8.76
N ALA A 537 11.41 20.54 -9.57
CA ALA A 537 10.69 19.91 -10.69
C ALA A 537 9.77 18.78 -10.22
N GLY A 538 8.58 18.68 -10.81
CA GLY A 538 7.54 17.73 -10.46
C GLY A 538 6.15 18.26 -10.81
N SER A 539 5.10 17.64 -10.27
CA SER A 539 3.73 18.15 -10.34
C SER A 539 3.18 18.47 -8.95
N THR A 540 2.32 19.49 -8.89
CA THR A 540 1.56 19.88 -7.70
C THR A 540 0.18 20.39 -8.12
N THR A 541 -0.75 20.44 -7.17
CA THR A 541 -2.04 21.10 -7.33
C THR A 541 -2.05 22.35 -6.47
N ILE A 542 -2.33 23.50 -7.08
CA ILE A 542 -2.54 24.76 -6.37
C ILE A 542 -4.04 24.94 -6.14
N THR A 543 -4.45 25.17 -4.90
CA THR A 543 -5.86 25.35 -4.52
C THR A 543 -6.08 26.77 -4.02
N ALA A 544 -7.00 27.47 -4.67
CA ALA A 544 -7.50 28.78 -4.29
C ALA A 544 -8.64 28.63 -3.26
N ILE A 545 -8.56 29.40 -2.17
CA ILE A 545 -9.41 29.30 -1.00
C ILE A 545 -9.91 30.70 -0.61
N GLN A 546 -11.23 30.85 -0.53
CA GLN A 546 -11.92 32.03 -0.03
C GLN A 546 -12.94 31.62 1.04
N ASN A 547 -12.60 31.88 2.32
CA ASN A 547 -13.41 31.49 3.49
C ASN A 547 -14.66 32.37 3.70
N GLY A 548 -14.76 33.49 3.00
CA GLY A 548 -15.84 34.46 3.19
C GLY A 548 -15.64 35.33 4.42
N ASN A 549 -16.68 36.07 4.78
CA ASN A 549 -16.65 37.03 5.90
C ASN A 549 -18.03 37.10 6.58
N ASN A 550 -18.37 38.21 7.23
CA ASN A 550 -19.68 38.40 7.85
C ASN A 550 -20.84 38.41 6.83
N ASN A 551 -20.62 38.91 5.61
CA ASN A 551 -21.65 39.14 4.61
C ASN A 551 -21.64 38.11 3.45
N TYR A 552 -20.52 37.43 3.20
CA TYR A 552 -20.37 36.40 2.17
C TYR A 552 -20.07 35.03 2.77
N SER A 553 -20.74 33.99 2.27
CA SER A 553 -20.46 32.58 2.58
C SER A 553 -19.10 32.15 2.02
N ALA A 554 -18.48 31.10 2.56
CA ALA A 554 -17.27 30.53 1.95
C ALA A 554 -17.54 30.10 0.51
N ALA A 555 -16.60 30.39 -0.40
CA ALA A 555 -16.68 29.93 -1.78
C ALA A 555 -16.23 28.48 -1.88
N THR A 556 -16.76 27.74 -2.87
CA THR A 556 -16.20 26.44 -3.25
C THR A 556 -14.74 26.64 -3.67
N GLN A 557 -13.82 25.86 -3.09
CA GLN A 557 -12.40 25.89 -3.43
C GLN A 557 -12.20 25.45 -4.88
N VAL A 558 -11.29 26.12 -5.59
CA VAL A 558 -10.97 25.84 -7.00
C VAL A 558 -9.49 25.45 -7.09
N SER A 559 -9.20 24.36 -7.81
CA SER A 559 -7.86 23.79 -7.89
C SER A 559 -7.37 23.69 -9.33
N ASN A 560 -6.17 24.18 -9.58
CA ASN A 560 -5.46 24.05 -10.86
C ASN A 560 -4.19 23.22 -10.67
N SER A 561 -3.93 22.29 -11.58
CA SER A 561 -2.67 21.53 -11.60
C SER A 561 -1.55 22.37 -12.22
N LEU A 562 -0.33 22.16 -11.72
CA LEU A 562 0.88 22.85 -12.14
C LEU A 562 2.03 21.85 -12.24
N THR A 563 2.63 21.75 -13.42
CA THR A 563 3.82 20.93 -13.67
C THR A 563 5.03 21.84 -13.89
N ILE A 564 6.08 21.56 -13.12
CA ILE A 564 7.41 22.19 -13.21
C ILE A 564 8.34 21.19 -13.89
N SER A 565 8.79 21.50 -15.10
CA SER A 565 9.70 20.64 -15.87
C SER A 565 11.17 21.01 -15.66
N LYS A 566 12.02 19.99 -15.68
CA LYS A 566 13.48 20.13 -15.85
C LYS A 566 13.82 20.55 -17.28
N PHE A 567 15.01 21.09 -17.47
CA PHE A 567 15.60 21.25 -18.81
C PHE A 567 15.81 19.89 -19.47
N LEU A 568 15.49 19.80 -20.76
CA LEU A 568 15.90 18.66 -21.58
C LEU A 568 17.38 18.84 -21.95
N GLN A 569 18.16 17.78 -21.81
CA GLN A 569 19.54 17.72 -22.30
C GLN A 569 19.64 16.65 -23.40
N THR A 570 20.66 16.75 -24.23
CA THR A 570 20.97 15.76 -25.27
C THR A 570 22.35 15.13 -25.02
N ILE A 571 22.51 13.87 -25.42
CA ILE A 571 23.83 13.24 -25.52
C ILE A 571 24.25 13.22 -26.99
N THR A 572 25.40 13.82 -27.26
CA THR A 572 26.13 13.66 -28.51
C THR A 572 27.02 12.43 -28.36
N PHE A 573 26.73 11.37 -29.11
CA PHE A 573 27.54 10.13 -29.14
C PHE A 573 27.98 9.90 -30.59
N PRO A 574 29.29 9.98 -30.91
CA PRO A 574 29.78 9.65 -32.25
C PRO A 574 29.59 8.15 -32.57
N ASN A 575 29.45 7.83 -33.86
CA ASN A 575 29.43 6.44 -34.32
C ASN A 575 30.76 5.74 -34.00
N LEU A 576 30.70 4.52 -33.45
CA LEU A 576 31.89 3.76 -33.11
C LEU A 576 32.46 3.05 -34.35
N SER A 577 33.76 3.21 -34.58
CA SER A 577 34.49 2.42 -35.57
C SER A 577 34.44 0.94 -35.21
N ALA A 578 34.26 0.05 -36.19
CA ALA A 578 34.50 -1.38 -35.99
C ALA A 578 35.90 -1.64 -35.40
N LYS A 579 36.01 -2.63 -34.53
CA LYS A 579 37.26 -3.02 -33.84
C LYS A 579 37.64 -4.45 -34.20
N GLU A 580 38.91 -4.78 -34.11
CA GLU A 580 39.37 -6.18 -34.18
C GLU A 580 39.36 -6.82 -32.78
N LEU A 581 39.13 -8.13 -32.70
CA LEU A 581 39.37 -8.89 -31.47
C LEU A 581 40.80 -8.64 -30.96
N ASN A 582 40.95 -8.42 -29.64
CA ASN A 582 42.17 -7.96 -28.95
C ASN A 582 42.54 -6.47 -29.17
N SER A 583 41.62 -5.62 -29.66
CA SER A 583 41.81 -4.15 -29.62
C SER A 583 41.90 -3.64 -28.18
N LEU A 584 42.76 -2.64 -27.94
CA LEU A 584 42.92 -1.98 -26.64
C LEU A 584 41.68 -1.17 -26.22
N ASP A 585 41.51 -1.03 -24.90
CA ASP A 585 40.43 -0.26 -24.27
C ASP A 585 40.37 1.19 -24.76
N PHE A 586 39.21 1.60 -25.26
CA PHE A 586 39.01 2.93 -25.88
C PHE A 586 37.85 3.71 -25.24
N ASP A 587 37.94 5.04 -25.33
CA ASP A 587 36.87 5.95 -24.90
C ASP A 587 35.79 6.04 -25.99
N PRO A 588 34.49 5.83 -25.69
CA PRO A 588 33.41 5.98 -26.66
C PRO A 588 33.15 7.44 -27.09
N GLY A 589 33.67 8.43 -26.36
CA GLY A 589 33.66 9.84 -26.77
C GLY A 589 32.29 10.54 -26.73
N ALA A 590 31.33 10.04 -25.95
CA ALA A 590 30.04 10.71 -25.78
C ALA A 590 30.13 11.91 -24.82
N SER A 591 29.33 12.95 -25.08
CA SER A 591 29.21 14.14 -24.21
C SER A 591 27.76 14.60 -24.04
N ALA A 592 27.43 15.14 -22.87
CA ALA A 592 26.08 15.63 -22.55
C ALA A 592 26.02 17.17 -22.67
N SER A 593 24.93 17.70 -23.20
CA SER A 593 24.74 19.16 -23.40
C SER A 593 24.66 19.98 -22.11
N SER A 594 24.58 19.33 -20.95
CA SER A 594 24.63 19.91 -19.61
C SER A 594 26.06 20.00 -19.02
N GLY A 595 27.05 19.38 -19.67
CA GLY A 595 28.38 19.17 -19.11
C GLY A 595 28.49 18.07 -18.03
N LEU A 596 27.39 17.39 -17.68
CA LEU A 596 27.39 16.33 -16.67
C LEU A 596 28.07 15.04 -17.16
N ALA A 597 28.78 14.35 -16.27
CA ALA A 597 29.59 13.16 -16.59
C ALA A 597 28.74 11.92 -16.95
N ILE A 598 29.01 11.33 -18.12
CA ILE A 598 28.28 10.17 -18.68
C ILE A 598 28.82 8.84 -18.14
N THR A 599 27.92 7.88 -17.93
CA THR A 599 28.25 6.46 -17.74
C THR A 599 27.90 5.65 -19.00
N TYR A 600 28.60 4.54 -19.23
CA TYR A 600 28.32 3.62 -20.33
C TYR A 600 27.84 2.25 -19.85
N ASN A 601 27.04 1.57 -20.67
CA ASN A 601 26.72 0.15 -20.58
C ASN A 601 26.90 -0.54 -21.93
N SER A 602 27.10 -1.86 -21.94
CA SER A 602 27.12 -2.71 -23.14
C SER A 602 25.95 -3.70 -23.10
N SER A 603 25.22 -3.85 -24.22
CA SER A 603 24.08 -4.79 -24.30
C SER A 603 24.51 -6.26 -24.34
N ASN A 604 25.77 -6.54 -24.73
CA ASN A 604 26.34 -7.88 -24.81
C ASN A 604 27.76 -7.93 -24.22
N PRO A 605 27.89 -8.25 -22.91
CA PRO A 605 29.17 -8.42 -22.21
C PRO A 605 30.13 -9.46 -22.83
N ALA A 606 29.64 -10.41 -23.65
CA ALA A 606 30.49 -11.39 -24.31
C ALA A 606 31.20 -10.83 -25.56
N VAL A 607 30.78 -9.67 -26.08
CA VAL A 607 31.43 -8.94 -27.17
C VAL A 607 32.29 -7.81 -26.61
N ALA A 608 31.74 -6.98 -25.72
CA ALA A 608 32.50 -5.94 -25.01
C ALA A 608 31.90 -5.62 -23.64
N THR A 609 32.76 -5.24 -22.70
CA THR A 609 32.38 -4.75 -21.36
C THR A 609 32.79 -3.29 -21.16
N ILE A 610 32.33 -2.67 -20.07
CA ILE A 610 32.74 -1.32 -19.67
C ILE A 610 33.67 -1.42 -18.45
N VAL A 611 34.89 -0.90 -18.58
CA VAL A 611 35.92 -0.91 -17.54
C VAL A 611 36.50 0.49 -17.42
N ASN A 612 36.50 1.09 -16.22
CA ASN A 612 36.96 2.46 -15.97
C ASN A 612 36.37 3.50 -16.95
N ASN A 613 35.07 3.36 -17.27
CA ASN A 613 34.31 4.15 -18.24
C ASN A 613 34.81 4.08 -19.71
N LYS A 614 35.70 3.12 -20.04
CA LYS A 614 36.10 2.76 -21.41
C LYS A 614 35.44 1.45 -21.84
N VAL A 615 35.38 1.23 -23.15
CA VAL A 615 34.96 -0.05 -23.73
C VAL A 615 36.16 -0.99 -23.84
N HIS A 616 36.02 -2.18 -23.25
CA HIS A 616 36.97 -3.28 -23.28
C HIS A 616 36.45 -4.41 -24.18
N ILE A 617 37.27 -4.92 -25.10
CA ILE A 617 36.85 -5.93 -26.10
C ILE A 617 37.04 -7.35 -25.56
N VAL A 618 35.98 -8.16 -25.60
CA VAL A 618 35.92 -9.52 -25.02
C VAL A 618 35.74 -10.60 -26.10
N GLY A 619 35.00 -10.33 -27.17
CA GLY A 619 34.67 -11.31 -28.21
C GLY A 619 34.19 -10.67 -29.51
N ALA A 620 34.12 -11.45 -30.59
CA ALA A 620 33.65 -10.98 -31.88
C ALA A 620 32.12 -11.09 -32.01
N GLY A 621 31.51 -10.16 -32.76
CA GLY A 621 30.07 -9.97 -32.87
C GLY A 621 29.71 -8.48 -32.85
N SER A 622 28.44 -8.14 -32.61
CA SER A 622 28.06 -6.75 -32.30
C SER A 622 27.40 -6.62 -30.93
N THR A 623 27.48 -5.40 -30.39
CA THR A 623 26.88 -4.98 -29.12
C THR A 623 26.48 -3.52 -29.21
N THR A 624 25.38 -3.14 -28.56
CA THR A 624 25.01 -1.73 -28.41
C THR A 624 25.74 -1.16 -27.19
N ILE A 625 26.46 -0.06 -27.38
CA ILE A 625 26.96 0.75 -26.27
C ILE A 625 25.93 1.85 -26.00
N THR A 626 25.39 1.86 -24.78
CA THR A 626 24.43 2.85 -24.29
C THR A 626 25.17 3.86 -23.44
N ALA A 627 25.22 5.12 -23.89
CA ALA A 627 25.62 6.26 -23.07
C ALA A 627 24.41 6.75 -22.27
N LEU A 628 24.58 6.91 -20.96
CA LEU A 628 23.56 7.39 -20.03
C LEU A 628 24.06 8.64 -19.30
N GLN A 629 23.20 9.64 -19.25
CA GLN A 629 23.27 10.75 -18.31
C GLN A 629 22.01 10.72 -17.44
N VAL A 630 22.19 10.46 -16.15
CA VAL A 630 21.08 10.38 -15.18
C VAL A 630 20.43 11.74 -14.89
N GLY A 631 21.11 12.83 -15.22
CA GLY A 631 20.66 14.20 -14.95
C GLY A 631 20.91 14.62 -13.50
N ASN A 632 20.35 15.77 -13.13
CA ASN A 632 20.51 16.36 -11.79
C ASN A 632 19.18 17.01 -11.33
N THR A 633 19.23 18.00 -10.45
CA THR A 633 18.06 18.83 -10.06
C THR A 633 17.44 19.58 -11.25
N GLU A 634 18.27 20.11 -12.15
CA GLU A 634 17.90 21.05 -13.21
C GLU A 634 17.61 20.38 -14.55
N PHE A 635 18.34 19.32 -14.89
CA PHE A 635 18.27 18.60 -16.16
C PHE A 635 17.63 17.21 -16.01
N ALA A 636 16.72 16.87 -16.92
CA ALA A 636 16.16 15.53 -17.06
C ALA A 636 17.22 14.52 -17.52
N SER A 637 17.01 13.22 -17.30
CA SER A 637 17.91 12.19 -17.83
C SER A 637 17.90 12.14 -19.36
N ALA A 638 19.00 11.66 -19.94
CA ALA A 638 19.13 11.43 -21.38
C ALA A 638 19.94 10.16 -21.64
N THR A 639 19.63 9.46 -22.72
CA THR A 639 20.37 8.30 -23.21
C THR A 639 20.67 8.45 -24.70
N LYS A 640 21.75 7.83 -25.15
CA LYS A 640 22.02 7.63 -26.59
C LYS A 640 22.71 6.30 -26.80
N GLU A 641 22.33 5.61 -27.87
CA GLU A 641 22.84 4.29 -28.21
C GLU A 641 23.55 4.31 -29.56
N VAL A 642 24.64 3.55 -29.64
CA VAL A 642 25.49 3.38 -30.82
C VAL A 642 25.94 1.91 -30.89
N GLU A 643 25.86 1.30 -32.07
CA GLU A 643 26.36 -0.06 -32.28
C GLU A 643 27.89 -0.08 -32.35
N LEU A 644 28.49 -1.09 -31.71
CA LEU A 644 29.88 -1.47 -31.83
C LEU A 644 29.96 -2.85 -32.50
N VAL A 645 30.68 -2.93 -33.62
CA VAL A 645 31.02 -4.19 -34.29
C VAL A 645 32.45 -4.58 -33.93
N VAL A 646 32.64 -5.82 -33.49
CA VAL A 646 33.95 -6.45 -33.26
C VAL A 646 34.14 -7.57 -34.28
N ASN A 647 35.12 -7.39 -35.16
CA ASN A 647 35.50 -8.35 -36.18
C ASN A 647 36.22 -9.56 -35.57
N LYS A 648 36.08 -10.72 -36.23
CA LYS A 648 36.82 -11.94 -35.88
C LYS A 648 38.29 -11.78 -36.22
N ALA A 649 39.17 -12.23 -35.33
CA ALA A 649 40.60 -12.30 -35.63
C ALA A 649 40.89 -13.35 -36.73
N ASN A 650 41.91 -13.08 -37.53
CA ASN A 650 42.49 -14.08 -38.42
C ASN A 650 43.41 -15.03 -37.63
N GLN A 651 43.56 -16.25 -38.15
CA GLN A 651 44.41 -17.28 -37.56
C GLN A 651 45.14 -18.07 -38.65
N THR A 652 46.26 -18.69 -38.27
CA THR A 652 47.12 -19.48 -39.16
C THR A 652 47.27 -20.91 -38.66
N ILE A 653 47.59 -21.83 -39.58
CA ILE A 653 48.00 -23.20 -39.26
C ILE A 653 49.52 -23.30 -39.42
N THR A 654 50.19 -23.91 -38.45
CA THR A 654 51.59 -24.33 -38.54
C THR A 654 51.61 -25.84 -38.71
N PHE A 655 52.00 -26.34 -39.89
CA PHE A 655 52.07 -27.78 -40.19
C PHE A 655 53.49 -28.16 -40.63
N PRO A 656 54.26 -28.89 -39.79
CA PRO A 656 55.62 -29.32 -40.13
C PRO A 656 55.70 -30.22 -41.37
N ASN A 657 56.82 -30.16 -42.08
CA ASN A 657 57.07 -31.00 -43.26
C ASN A 657 57.06 -32.50 -42.89
N LEU A 658 56.46 -33.32 -43.77
CA LEU A 658 56.44 -34.76 -43.60
C LEU A 658 57.72 -35.39 -44.20
N MET A 659 58.18 -36.46 -43.57
CA MET A 659 59.34 -37.24 -44.02
C MET A 659 58.87 -38.34 -45.00
N VAL A 660 59.72 -38.66 -45.98
CA VAL A 660 59.54 -39.82 -46.88
C VAL A 660 59.38 -41.10 -46.05
N LYS A 661 58.48 -41.99 -46.48
CA LYS A 661 58.19 -43.27 -45.86
C LYS A 661 58.46 -44.44 -46.80
N ASN A 662 58.73 -45.62 -46.26
CA ASN A 662 58.55 -46.87 -47.00
C ASN A 662 57.08 -47.29 -46.91
N TYR A 663 56.56 -48.00 -47.92
CA TYR A 663 55.18 -48.51 -47.89
C TYR A 663 54.85 -49.34 -46.63
N ASN A 664 55.83 -50.07 -46.08
CA ASN A 664 55.66 -50.90 -44.89
C ASN A 664 56.01 -50.20 -43.55
N ASP A 665 56.19 -48.87 -43.53
CA ASP A 665 56.40 -48.12 -42.28
C ASP A 665 55.11 -48.06 -41.46
N ALA A 666 55.23 -48.04 -40.12
CA ALA A 666 54.08 -47.98 -39.22
C ALA A 666 53.38 -46.59 -39.20
N ASP A 667 52.08 -46.62 -38.89
CA ASP A 667 51.21 -45.45 -38.73
C ASP A 667 51.82 -44.37 -37.81
N PHE A 668 51.68 -43.10 -38.21
CA PHE A 668 52.29 -41.98 -37.50
C PHE A 668 51.35 -40.77 -37.35
N ASP A 669 51.57 -39.98 -36.29
CA ASP A 669 50.75 -38.83 -35.93
C ASP A 669 51.10 -37.56 -36.71
N LEU A 670 50.07 -36.78 -37.03
CA LEU A 670 50.16 -35.41 -37.56
C LEU A 670 50.06 -34.39 -36.41
N THR A 671 50.91 -33.36 -36.47
CA THR A 671 51.21 -32.47 -35.33
C THR A 671 51.01 -30.98 -35.64
N ALA A 672 50.17 -30.65 -36.63
CA ALA A 672 49.84 -29.27 -36.96
C ALA A 672 49.03 -28.58 -35.84
N THR A 673 49.27 -27.28 -35.66
CA THR A 673 48.60 -26.45 -34.65
C THR A 673 48.00 -25.19 -35.29
N ALA A 674 46.91 -24.68 -34.73
CA ALA A 674 46.33 -23.39 -35.13
C ALA A 674 46.72 -22.29 -34.13
N SER A 675 46.97 -21.07 -34.61
CA SER A 675 47.36 -19.92 -33.76
C SER A 675 46.28 -19.48 -32.76
N SER A 676 45.04 -19.95 -32.93
CA SER A 676 43.90 -19.77 -32.03
C SER A 676 43.80 -20.81 -30.91
N GLY A 677 44.63 -21.86 -30.95
CA GLY A 677 44.50 -23.05 -30.09
C GLY A 677 43.43 -24.06 -30.54
N LEU A 678 42.71 -23.82 -31.65
CA LEU A 678 41.66 -24.72 -32.14
C LEU A 678 42.23 -25.99 -32.81
N SER A 679 41.58 -27.13 -32.56
CA SER A 679 41.97 -28.46 -33.07
C SER A 679 41.96 -28.55 -34.60
N VAL A 680 43.10 -28.87 -35.20
CA VAL A 680 43.29 -28.95 -36.66
C VAL A 680 42.78 -30.30 -37.20
N ASN A 681 42.06 -30.26 -38.32
CA ASN A 681 41.58 -31.44 -39.05
C ASN A 681 42.50 -31.77 -40.24
N TYR A 682 42.48 -33.01 -40.71
CA TYR A 682 43.36 -33.47 -41.80
C TYR A 682 42.60 -34.28 -42.86
N ARG A 683 43.06 -34.21 -44.11
CA ARG A 683 42.69 -35.14 -45.19
C ARG A 683 43.88 -35.47 -46.11
N SER A 684 43.85 -36.63 -46.75
CA SER A 684 44.81 -37.03 -47.79
C SER A 684 44.20 -36.76 -49.18
N SER A 685 44.97 -36.19 -50.10
CA SER A 685 44.51 -35.94 -51.47
C SER A 685 44.40 -37.22 -52.31
N ASN A 686 45.16 -38.26 -51.96
CA ASN A 686 45.06 -39.59 -52.55
C ASN A 686 44.98 -40.69 -51.46
N PRO A 687 43.76 -41.09 -51.07
CA PRO A 687 43.52 -42.22 -50.17
C PRO A 687 44.13 -43.56 -50.62
N SER A 688 44.45 -43.77 -51.91
CA SER A 688 45.08 -45.02 -52.37
C SER A 688 46.58 -45.11 -52.06
N VAL A 689 47.21 -44.02 -51.63
CA VAL A 689 48.62 -43.98 -51.20
C VAL A 689 48.69 -43.93 -49.68
N ALA A 690 47.89 -43.07 -49.04
CA ALA A 690 47.71 -43.07 -47.60
C ALA A 690 46.33 -42.52 -47.18
N THR A 691 45.71 -43.13 -46.17
CA THR A 691 44.50 -42.65 -45.50
C THR A 691 44.83 -41.94 -44.18
N ILE A 692 43.86 -41.23 -43.61
CA ILE A 692 43.98 -40.58 -42.31
C ILE A 692 42.80 -40.99 -41.44
N ILE A 693 43.08 -41.40 -40.20
CA ILE A 693 42.08 -41.75 -39.19
C ILE A 693 42.39 -40.94 -37.93
N GLY A 694 41.50 -40.00 -37.59
CA GLY A 694 41.78 -38.99 -36.57
C GLY A 694 42.96 -38.11 -36.98
N ASN A 695 44.05 -38.17 -36.22
CA ASN A 695 45.31 -37.49 -36.52
C ASN A 695 46.41 -38.43 -37.06
N LYS A 696 46.14 -39.74 -37.26
CA LYS A 696 47.13 -40.73 -37.72
C LYS A 696 47.03 -41.00 -39.21
N VAL A 697 48.18 -41.10 -39.87
CA VAL A 697 48.32 -41.52 -41.27
C VAL A 697 48.58 -43.02 -41.34
N HIS A 698 47.86 -43.72 -42.22
CA HIS A 698 48.03 -45.14 -42.54
C HIS A 698 48.44 -45.30 -44.01
N LEU A 699 49.46 -46.12 -44.30
CA LEU A 699 50.06 -46.24 -45.64
C LEU A 699 49.44 -47.41 -46.43
N ILE A 700 49.08 -47.17 -47.69
CA ILE A 700 48.28 -48.10 -48.52
C ILE A 700 48.98 -48.49 -49.84
N ALA A 701 49.84 -47.64 -50.40
CA ALA A 701 50.69 -48.00 -51.53
C ALA A 701 51.92 -47.09 -51.64
N SER A 702 52.94 -47.53 -52.39
CA SER A 702 54.00 -46.63 -52.86
C SER A 702 53.45 -45.63 -53.88
N GLY A 703 53.79 -44.35 -53.72
CA GLY A 703 53.29 -43.22 -54.50
C GLY A 703 53.50 -41.91 -53.75
N SER A 704 52.88 -40.83 -54.22
CA SER A 704 52.89 -39.52 -53.55
C SER A 704 51.47 -39.07 -53.24
N THR A 705 51.26 -38.44 -52.09
CA THR A 705 49.98 -37.83 -51.70
C THR A 705 50.19 -36.54 -50.93
N THR A 706 49.27 -35.59 -51.05
CA THR A 706 49.28 -34.34 -50.28
C THR A 706 48.39 -34.49 -49.07
N ILE A 707 48.96 -34.39 -47.88
CA ILE A 707 48.24 -34.26 -46.63
C ILE A 707 47.86 -32.79 -46.44
N ILE A 708 46.59 -32.51 -46.20
CA ILE A 708 46.03 -31.16 -46.11
C ILE A 708 45.50 -30.95 -44.69
N ALA A 709 46.05 -29.98 -43.99
CA ALA A 709 45.64 -29.54 -42.65
C ALA A 709 44.69 -28.33 -42.76
N SER A 710 43.56 -28.36 -42.04
CA SER A 710 42.50 -27.36 -42.12
C SER A 710 41.91 -26.97 -40.77
N GLN A 711 41.46 -25.71 -40.67
CA GLN A 711 40.87 -25.14 -39.45
C GLN A 711 39.74 -24.18 -39.83
N THR A 712 38.50 -24.57 -39.56
CA THR A 712 37.28 -23.82 -39.92
C THR A 712 37.05 -22.57 -39.07
N GLY A 713 37.71 -22.46 -37.91
CA GLY A 713 37.48 -21.37 -36.96
C GLY A 713 36.18 -21.51 -36.18
N ASN A 714 35.78 -20.44 -35.50
CA ASN A 714 34.66 -20.43 -34.55
C ASN A 714 33.95 -19.06 -34.53
N THR A 715 33.33 -18.70 -33.40
CA THR A 715 32.70 -17.38 -33.17
C THR A 715 33.69 -16.22 -33.19
N ASN A 716 34.91 -16.41 -32.66
CA ASN A 716 35.91 -15.36 -32.46
C ASN A 716 37.01 -15.31 -33.53
N PHE A 717 37.26 -16.41 -34.23
CA PHE A 717 38.31 -16.52 -35.25
C PHE A 717 37.74 -16.93 -36.61
N ASN A 718 38.21 -16.29 -37.69
CA ASN A 718 37.94 -16.68 -39.08
C ASN A 718 38.55 -18.04 -39.40
N ALA A 719 38.12 -18.70 -40.48
CA ALA A 719 38.80 -19.91 -40.96
C ALA A 719 40.27 -19.59 -41.32
N ALA A 720 41.18 -20.51 -40.98
CA ALA A 720 42.58 -20.40 -41.41
C ALA A 720 42.73 -20.92 -42.84
N THR A 721 43.65 -20.34 -43.61
CA THR A 721 44.10 -20.90 -44.89
C THR A 721 44.63 -22.32 -44.66
N GLU A 722 44.18 -23.28 -45.48
CA GLU A 722 44.67 -24.66 -45.41
C GLU A 722 46.17 -24.73 -45.71
N VAL A 723 46.88 -25.61 -45.02
CA VAL A 723 48.32 -25.83 -45.21
C VAL A 723 48.55 -27.27 -45.65
N THR A 724 49.36 -27.45 -46.69
CA THR A 724 49.56 -28.72 -47.39
C THR A 724 50.98 -29.22 -47.25
N GLN A 725 51.15 -30.52 -47.01
CA GLN A 725 52.46 -31.17 -46.95
C GLN A 725 52.45 -32.44 -47.82
N ILE A 726 53.52 -32.65 -48.59
CA ILE A 726 53.67 -33.83 -49.44
C ILE A 726 54.19 -35.00 -48.60
N LEU A 727 53.61 -36.18 -48.82
CA LEU A 727 54.03 -37.46 -48.27
C LEU A 727 54.37 -38.41 -49.42
N ASP A 728 55.66 -38.67 -49.60
CA ASP A 728 56.17 -39.67 -50.55
C ASP A 728 56.37 -41.03 -49.87
N VAL A 729 55.94 -42.08 -50.56
CA VAL A 729 55.95 -43.47 -50.08
C VAL A 729 56.67 -44.34 -51.11
N VAL A 730 57.78 -44.97 -50.74
CA VAL A 730 58.69 -45.64 -51.69
C VAL A 730 58.82 -47.16 -51.50
N PHE A 731 59.34 -47.82 -52.53
CA PHE A 731 59.70 -49.25 -52.55
C PHE A 731 61.17 -49.41 -52.99
N THR A 732 61.94 -50.25 -52.30
CA THR A 732 63.36 -50.50 -52.58
C THR A 732 63.74 -51.98 -52.36
N LEU A 733 64.87 -52.42 -52.93
CA LEU A 733 65.48 -53.72 -52.67
C LEU A 733 66.98 -53.56 -52.30
N PRO A 734 67.56 -54.49 -51.52
CA PRO A 734 68.99 -54.47 -51.21
C PRO A 734 69.89 -54.55 -52.45
N VAL A 735 71.00 -53.81 -52.47
CA VAL A 735 71.95 -53.78 -53.59
C VAL A 735 72.60 -55.14 -53.90
N SER A 736 72.63 -56.05 -52.91
CA SER A 736 73.12 -57.43 -53.01
C SER A 736 72.17 -58.38 -53.76
N ASN A 737 71.02 -57.90 -54.23
CA ASN A 737 70.01 -58.74 -54.89
C ASN A 737 70.45 -59.31 -56.26
N PHE A 738 71.58 -58.88 -56.83
CA PHE A 738 72.12 -59.43 -58.08
C PHE A 738 73.63 -59.70 -58.02
N THR A 739 74.09 -60.69 -58.78
CA THR A 739 75.50 -61.05 -58.99
C THR A 739 75.75 -61.28 -60.47
N VAL A 740 76.86 -60.77 -61.03
CA VAL A 740 77.18 -60.84 -62.46
C VAL A 740 78.63 -61.28 -62.69
N LYS A 741 78.89 -62.07 -63.75
CA LYS A 741 80.22 -62.61 -64.12
C LYS A 741 80.43 -62.60 -65.65
N SER A 742 81.70 -62.61 -66.11
CA SER A 742 82.08 -62.79 -67.53
C SER A 742 83.22 -63.81 -67.72
N THR A 743 83.52 -64.16 -68.98
CA THR A 743 84.59 -65.11 -69.38
C THR A 743 85.26 -64.67 -70.69
N ASP A 744 86.60 -64.69 -70.72
CA ASP A 744 87.47 -64.29 -71.86
C ASP A 744 87.46 -65.30 -73.04
N VAL A 745 87.96 -64.89 -74.22
CA VAL A 745 88.03 -65.75 -75.42
C VAL A 745 89.37 -66.49 -75.52
N THR A 746 89.36 -67.70 -76.10
CA THR A 746 90.53 -68.60 -76.03
C THR A 746 91.65 -68.28 -77.02
N CYS A 747 91.32 -67.67 -78.16
CA CYS A 747 92.26 -67.31 -79.23
C CYS A 747 91.87 -65.97 -79.87
N LYS A 748 92.85 -65.29 -80.46
CA LYS A 748 92.66 -64.07 -81.25
C LYS A 748 91.65 -64.31 -82.38
N GLY A 749 90.61 -63.48 -82.50
CA GLY A 749 89.51 -63.63 -83.45
C GLY A 749 88.45 -64.69 -83.09
N SER A 750 88.45 -65.24 -81.87
CA SER A 750 87.43 -66.21 -81.41
C SER A 750 86.25 -65.53 -80.72
N ASN A 751 85.04 -66.07 -80.92
CA ASN A 751 83.78 -65.54 -80.36
C ASN A 751 83.17 -66.50 -79.31
N ASN A 752 83.97 -66.93 -78.33
CA ASN A 752 83.58 -67.96 -77.33
C ASN A 752 83.54 -67.47 -75.87
N GLY A 753 83.44 -66.16 -75.63
CA GLY A 753 83.25 -65.60 -74.30
C GLY A 753 81.80 -65.73 -73.80
N ALA A 754 81.57 -65.36 -72.53
CA ALA A 754 80.25 -65.50 -71.89
C ALA A 754 79.98 -64.44 -70.80
N ILE A 755 78.70 -64.27 -70.43
CA ILE A 755 78.18 -63.47 -69.31
C ILE A 755 77.12 -64.27 -68.55
N GLN A 756 77.09 -64.17 -67.22
CA GLN A 756 76.08 -64.79 -66.35
C GLN A 756 75.55 -63.80 -65.30
N ILE A 757 74.24 -63.85 -65.01
CA ILE A 757 73.54 -63.06 -63.98
C ILE A 757 72.79 -64.02 -63.04
N THR A 758 72.80 -63.75 -61.74
CA THR A 758 71.96 -64.42 -60.72
C THR A 758 71.27 -63.37 -59.85
N ALA A 759 70.01 -63.61 -59.45
CA ALA A 759 69.23 -62.77 -58.53
C ALA A 759 68.92 -63.52 -57.21
N THR A 760 68.80 -62.78 -56.11
CA THR A 760 68.57 -63.34 -54.76
C THR A 760 67.09 -63.51 -54.43
N GLN A 761 66.27 -62.47 -54.64
CA GLN A 761 64.81 -62.58 -54.56
C GLN A 761 64.25 -62.94 -55.94
N ALA A 762 63.28 -63.86 -56.01
CA ALA A 762 62.63 -64.22 -57.26
C ALA A 762 61.48 -63.25 -57.59
N LEU A 763 61.73 -62.30 -58.50
CA LEU A 763 60.73 -61.35 -59.02
C LEU A 763 60.75 -61.35 -60.55
N ASN A 764 59.85 -60.62 -61.19
CA ASN A 764 59.79 -60.52 -62.66
C ASN A 764 60.79 -59.45 -63.15
N TYR A 765 62.03 -59.87 -63.44
CA TYR A 765 63.09 -58.99 -63.91
C TYR A 765 63.26 -59.02 -65.43
N THR A 766 63.83 -57.94 -65.98
CA THR A 766 64.33 -57.88 -67.35
C THR A 766 65.77 -57.37 -67.36
N ALA A 767 66.70 -58.13 -67.92
CA ALA A 767 68.09 -57.74 -68.14
C ALA A 767 68.29 -57.21 -69.57
N THR A 768 68.91 -56.04 -69.70
CA THR A 768 69.25 -55.38 -70.96
C THR A 768 70.76 -55.36 -71.11
N ILE A 769 71.27 -56.00 -72.17
CA ILE A 769 72.69 -56.16 -72.46
C ILE A 769 73.06 -55.28 -73.65
N ILE A 770 74.04 -54.40 -73.49
CA ILE A 770 74.49 -53.43 -74.49
C ILE A 770 75.99 -53.63 -74.70
N GLY A 771 76.41 -54.09 -75.88
CA GLY A 771 77.83 -54.31 -76.17
C GLY A 771 78.08 -54.59 -77.65
N ASN A 772 79.29 -54.30 -78.13
CA ASN A 772 79.69 -54.47 -79.54
C ASN A 772 78.64 -53.95 -80.55
N ASN A 773 78.18 -52.71 -80.32
CA ASN A 773 77.15 -52.00 -81.10
C ASN A 773 75.78 -52.71 -81.22
N LYS A 774 75.45 -53.62 -80.29
CA LYS A 774 74.17 -54.33 -80.25
C LYS A 774 73.55 -54.27 -78.85
N THR A 775 72.24 -54.05 -78.80
CA THR A 775 71.43 -54.13 -77.58
C THR A 775 70.51 -55.35 -77.66
N THR A 776 70.37 -56.10 -76.56
CA THR A 776 69.43 -57.22 -76.43
C THR A 776 68.78 -57.24 -75.05
N THR A 777 67.53 -57.70 -74.97
CA THR A 777 66.75 -57.75 -73.72
C THR A 777 66.28 -59.16 -73.42
N HIS A 778 66.46 -59.62 -72.18
CA HIS A 778 66.19 -60.98 -71.74
C HIS A 778 65.40 -60.96 -70.42
N PRO A 779 64.17 -61.50 -70.37
CA PRO A 779 63.44 -61.66 -69.12
C PRO A 779 64.08 -62.77 -68.28
N PHE A 780 64.12 -62.61 -66.96
CA PHE A 780 64.58 -63.66 -66.05
C PHE A 780 64.00 -63.47 -64.64
N ASN A 781 63.94 -64.55 -63.86
CA ASN A 781 63.43 -64.51 -62.48
C ASN A 781 64.49 -64.79 -61.41
N SER A 782 65.55 -65.54 -61.75
CA SER A 782 66.58 -65.96 -60.80
C SER A 782 67.96 -66.14 -61.43
N VAL A 783 68.08 -66.65 -62.66
CA VAL A 783 69.36 -66.81 -63.38
C VAL A 783 69.19 -66.49 -64.86
N LEU A 784 70.22 -65.87 -65.47
CA LEU A 784 70.39 -65.71 -66.92
C LEU A 784 71.84 -66.06 -67.31
N ALA A 785 72.05 -66.72 -68.43
CA ALA A 785 73.38 -67.02 -68.97
C ALA A 785 73.42 -66.78 -70.49
N LEU A 786 74.51 -66.19 -70.98
CA LEU A 786 74.68 -65.73 -72.35
C LEU A 786 76.08 -66.13 -72.83
N ASN A 787 76.15 -66.91 -73.91
CA ASN A 787 77.38 -67.53 -74.42
C ASN A 787 77.68 -67.05 -75.86
N ASN A 788 78.87 -67.40 -76.37
CA ASN A 788 79.35 -67.09 -77.72
C ASN A 788 79.49 -65.57 -77.98
N LEU A 789 79.97 -64.85 -76.98
CA LEU A 789 80.24 -63.41 -77.04
C LEU A 789 81.65 -63.15 -77.60
N PRO A 790 81.80 -62.23 -78.57
CA PRO A 790 83.11 -61.73 -78.97
C PRO A 790 83.84 -61.00 -77.84
N ALA A 791 85.16 -60.86 -77.99
CA ALA A 791 85.93 -59.86 -77.23
C ALA A 791 85.31 -58.45 -77.36
N GLY A 792 85.42 -57.64 -76.31
CA GLY A 792 84.76 -56.33 -76.22
C GLY A 792 84.21 -56.02 -74.84
N THR A 793 83.42 -54.94 -74.76
CA THR A 793 82.86 -54.38 -73.51
C THR A 793 81.33 -54.44 -73.54
N TYR A 794 80.72 -54.75 -72.39
CA TYR A 794 79.28 -54.97 -72.24
C TYR A 794 78.74 -54.28 -70.98
N ASN A 795 77.67 -53.50 -71.14
CA ASN A 795 76.85 -52.95 -70.05
C ASN A 795 75.58 -53.79 -69.85
N VAL A 796 75.15 -53.97 -68.61
CA VAL A 796 74.08 -54.89 -68.19
C VAL A 796 73.14 -54.16 -67.22
N CYS A 797 71.94 -53.79 -67.64
CA CYS A 797 70.94 -53.10 -66.82
C CYS A 797 69.70 -53.97 -66.51
N ILE A 798 69.28 -54.02 -65.26
CA ILE A 798 68.15 -54.83 -64.76
C ILE A 798 67.02 -53.93 -64.24
N THR A 799 65.77 -54.26 -64.57
CA THR A 799 64.54 -53.59 -64.09
C THR A 799 63.49 -54.60 -63.59
N ILE A 800 62.45 -54.13 -62.88
CA ILE A 800 61.34 -54.95 -62.32
C ILE A 800 60.00 -54.57 -62.97
N ALA A 801 59.20 -55.55 -63.36
CA ALA A 801 57.82 -55.32 -63.82
C ALA A 801 56.92 -54.80 -62.68
N GLY A 802 56.20 -53.69 -62.93
CA GLY A 802 55.26 -53.07 -61.99
C GLY A 802 55.87 -52.07 -60.99
N GLN A 803 57.20 -51.96 -60.91
CA GLN A 803 57.89 -50.99 -60.04
C GLN A 803 58.52 -49.88 -60.89
N ALA A 804 57.71 -48.86 -61.23
CA ALA A 804 58.05 -47.76 -62.12
C ALA A 804 59.07 -46.77 -61.51
N GLY A 805 60.32 -47.23 -61.41
CA GLY A 805 61.47 -46.49 -60.85
C GLY A 805 62.68 -47.36 -60.53
N TYR A 806 62.50 -48.69 -60.41
CA TYR A 806 63.59 -49.59 -60.03
C TYR A 806 64.49 -49.98 -61.24
N LYS A 807 65.78 -49.64 -61.16
CA LYS A 807 66.82 -49.98 -62.15
C LYS A 807 68.20 -50.12 -61.48
N GLN A 808 68.98 -51.14 -61.85
CA GLN A 808 70.36 -51.36 -61.40
C GLN A 808 71.23 -51.82 -62.59
N CYS A 809 72.49 -51.38 -62.70
CA CYS A 809 73.36 -51.71 -63.86
C CYS A 809 74.80 -52.08 -63.49
N PHE A 810 75.49 -52.79 -64.41
CA PHE A 810 76.85 -53.35 -64.26
C PHE A 810 77.63 -53.26 -65.59
N ASP A 811 78.98 -53.21 -65.53
CA ASP A 811 79.87 -53.17 -66.70
C ASP A 811 80.90 -54.32 -66.70
N LEU A 812 81.21 -54.86 -67.88
CA LEU A 812 81.98 -56.11 -68.08
C LEU A 812 82.87 -56.05 -69.35
N ALA A 813 83.90 -56.90 -69.43
CA ALA A 813 84.79 -57.01 -70.61
C ALA A 813 85.30 -58.45 -70.89
N ILE A 814 85.79 -58.68 -72.13
CA ILE A 814 86.26 -59.97 -72.71
C ILE A 814 87.50 -59.71 -73.64
N LYS A 815 88.59 -60.52 -73.58
CA LYS A 815 89.99 -60.18 -74.06
C LYS A 815 90.77 -61.28 -74.85
N GLU A 816 91.94 -60.92 -75.45
CA GLU A 816 92.79 -61.71 -76.40
C GLU A 816 94.33 -61.84 -76.08
N PRO A 817 95.11 -62.76 -76.73
CA PRO A 817 96.57 -63.03 -76.49
C PRO A 817 97.64 -62.39 -77.46
N LYS A 818 98.96 -62.75 -77.34
CA LYS A 818 100.18 -62.08 -77.92
C LYS A 818 101.15 -62.94 -78.81
N ASP A 819 102.09 -62.27 -79.51
CA ASP A 819 102.97 -62.74 -80.62
C ASP A 819 104.50 -62.92 -80.27
N LEU A 820 105.41 -63.29 -81.22
CA LEU A 820 106.82 -63.80 -81.03
C LEU A 820 107.94 -63.06 -81.86
N ALA A 821 109.19 -62.90 -81.34
CA ALA A 821 110.33 -62.22 -82.02
C ALA A 821 111.77 -62.66 -81.58
N VAL A 822 112.82 -62.39 -82.40
CA VAL A 822 114.24 -62.83 -82.19
C VAL A 822 115.32 -61.88 -82.77
N TYR A 823 116.46 -61.67 -82.06
CA TYR A 823 117.63 -60.85 -82.47
C TYR A 823 119.00 -61.59 -82.31
N SER A 824 120.11 -61.06 -82.87
CA SER A 824 121.44 -61.73 -82.88
C SER A 824 122.67 -60.81 -83.03
N ASN A 825 123.83 -61.13 -82.42
CA ASN A 825 125.11 -60.41 -82.55
C ASN A 825 126.36 -61.34 -82.43
N LEU A 826 127.56 -60.91 -82.85
CA LEU A 826 128.83 -61.67 -82.79
C LEU A 826 129.82 -61.15 -81.72
N LYS A 827 130.72 -62.03 -81.26
CA LYS A 827 131.81 -61.76 -80.28
C LYS A 827 133.10 -62.53 -80.62
N ASP A 828 134.13 -62.30 -79.82
CA ASP A 828 135.37 -63.11 -79.71
C ASP A 828 136.11 -63.34 -81.04
N GLY A 829 136.35 -62.24 -81.77
CA GLY A 829 137.05 -62.26 -83.06
C GLY A 829 136.27 -62.89 -84.22
N GLY A 830 135.00 -63.25 -84.00
CA GLY A 830 134.16 -64.00 -84.93
C GLY A 830 133.77 -65.41 -84.45
N ASN A 831 134.25 -65.84 -83.28
CA ASN A 831 134.11 -67.22 -82.80
C ASN A 831 132.89 -67.49 -81.90
N THR A 832 132.05 -66.48 -81.62
CA THR A 832 130.86 -66.64 -80.75
C THR A 832 129.67 -65.82 -81.28
N VAL A 833 128.45 -66.35 -81.16
CA VAL A 833 127.18 -65.65 -81.45
C VAL A 833 126.32 -65.53 -80.17
N VAL A 834 125.60 -64.42 -80.05
CA VAL A 834 124.62 -64.15 -78.97
C VAL A 834 123.25 -63.93 -79.61
N LEU A 835 122.18 -64.48 -79.02
CA LEU A 835 120.79 -64.40 -79.49
C LEU A 835 119.88 -63.81 -78.40
N LYS A 836 118.85 -63.04 -78.78
CA LYS A 836 117.79 -62.54 -77.86
C LYS A 836 116.39 -62.93 -78.33
N LEU A 837 115.47 -63.16 -77.39
CA LEU A 837 114.21 -63.87 -77.59
C LEU A 837 113.04 -63.19 -76.86
N GLU A 838 111.90 -62.98 -77.53
CA GLU A 838 110.68 -62.39 -76.92
C GLU A 838 109.39 -63.07 -77.42
N GLY A 839 108.33 -63.06 -76.60
CA GLY A 839 106.95 -63.35 -77.01
C GLY A 839 106.34 -64.71 -76.59
N SER A 840 107.12 -65.60 -75.99
CA SER A 840 106.57 -66.68 -75.17
C SER A 840 107.40 -66.95 -73.91
N ASN A 841 107.00 -67.96 -73.14
CA ASN A 841 107.68 -68.38 -71.91
C ASN A 841 108.69 -69.51 -72.16
N PHE A 842 108.78 -70.02 -73.39
CA PHE A 842 109.60 -71.18 -73.76
C PHE A 842 110.07 -71.09 -75.22
N TYR A 843 111.35 -71.41 -75.46
CA TYR A 843 112.01 -71.35 -76.76
C TYR A 843 112.90 -72.57 -77.02
N ARG A 844 112.98 -72.98 -78.29
CA ARG A 844 113.85 -74.05 -78.81
C ARG A 844 114.75 -73.46 -79.90
N ILE A 845 116.05 -73.66 -79.80
CA ILE A 845 117.10 -73.12 -80.67
C ILE A 845 117.91 -74.28 -81.25
N GLU A 846 118.45 -74.14 -82.45
CA GLU A 846 119.30 -75.16 -83.10
C GLU A 846 120.47 -74.49 -83.83
N LEU A 847 121.71 -74.82 -83.47
CA LEU A 847 122.94 -74.31 -84.10
C LEU A 847 123.73 -75.48 -84.69
N ASN A 848 124.03 -75.45 -85.99
CA ASN A 848 124.80 -76.49 -86.70
C ASN A 848 124.26 -77.92 -86.47
N GLY A 849 122.93 -78.07 -86.38
CA GLY A 849 122.26 -79.35 -86.08
C GLY A 849 122.27 -79.76 -84.60
N LYS A 850 122.85 -78.95 -83.69
CA LYS A 850 122.81 -79.17 -82.24
C LYS A 850 121.70 -78.31 -81.61
N VAL A 851 120.76 -78.96 -80.93
CA VAL A 851 119.59 -78.32 -80.30
C VAL A 851 119.92 -77.82 -78.90
N PHE A 852 119.35 -76.66 -78.55
CA PHE A 852 119.34 -76.00 -77.26
C PHE A 852 117.89 -75.59 -76.92
N THR A 853 117.53 -75.46 -75.65
CA THR A 853 116.21 -75.00 -75.21
C THR A 853 116.36 -74.06 -74.03
N THR A 854 115.52 -73.02 -73.96
CA THR A 854 115.59 -72.04 -72.86
C THR A 854 114.24 -71.39 -72.58
N THR A 855 114.05 -70.95 -71.34
CA THR A 855 113.00 -70.02 -70.91
C THR A 855 113.51 -68.57 -70.88
N ASP A 856 114.82 -68.38 -70.97
CA ASP A 856 115.49 -67.09 -70.82
C ASP A 856 115.50 -66.29 -72.14
N GLN A 857 115.57 -64.97 -72.01
CA GLN A 857 115.46 -64.04 -73.14
C GLN A 857 116.79 -63.74 -73.85
N GLU A 858 117.91 -64.34 -73.42
CA GLU A 858 119.23 -64.23 -74.08
C GLU A 858 120.02 -65.55 -73.97
N ILE A 859 120.78 -65.92 -75.00
CA ILE A 859 121.67 -67.10 -75.01
C ILE A 859 122.93 -66.86 -75.87
N SER A 860 124.09 -67.37 -75.45
CA SER A 860 125.37 -67.29 -76.18
C SER A 860 125.88 -68.67 -76.60
N LEU A 861 126.37 -68.81 -77.84
CA LEU A 861 126.75 -70.07 -78.46
C LEU A 861 128.05 -69.92 -79.29
N PRO A 862 129.00 -70.89 -79.25
CA PRO A 862 130.27 -70.80 -79.99
C PRO A 862 130.13 -71.22 -81.46
N LEU A 863 130.99 -70.66 -82.32
CA LEU A 863 131.05 -70.90 -83.76
C LEU A 863 132.33 -71.65 -84.15
N ILE A 864 132.27 -72.45 -85.22
CA ILE A 864 133.44 -73.14 -85.81
C ILE A 864 133.98 -72.38 -87.02
N ASN A 865 135.24 -72.62 -87.40
CA ASN A 865 135.78 -72.10 -88.66
C ASN A 865 135.03 -72.70 -89.87
N GLY A 866 134.64 -71.84 -90.82
CA GLY A 866 133.73 -72.18 -91.91
C GLY A 866 132.28 -71.73 -91.63
N ASN A 867 131.30 -72.35 -92.30
CA ASN A 867 129.90 -71.95 -92.22
C ASN A 867 129.23 -72.40 -90.91
N ASN A 868 128.39 -71.54 -90.33
CA ASN A 868 127.56 -71.82 -89.16
C ASN A 868 126.11 -71.37 -89.39
N ILE A 869 125.09 -72.13 -88.95
CA ILE A 869 123.64 -71.87 -89.18
C ILE A 869 122.83 -72.02 -87.88
N VAL A 870 121.87 -71.13 -87.61
CA VAL A 870 121.01 -71.08 -86.40
C VAL A 870 119.51 -71.07 -86.76
N LYS A 871 118.65 -71.81 -86.04
CA LYS A 871 117.15 -71.79 -86.09
C LYS A 871 116.51 -71.59 -84.71
N ILE A 872 115.28 -71.03 -84.60
CA ILE A 872 114.55 -70.75 -83.33
C ILE A 872 113.01 -70.96 -83.47
N SER A 873 112.32 -71.53 -82.46
CA SER A 873 110.83 -71.65 -82.36
C SER A 873 110.28 -71.60 -80.91
N SER A 874 108.95 -71.47 -80.69
CA SER A 874 108.30 -71.47 -79.36
C SER A 874 107.34 -72.65 -79.10
N ASP A 875 106.67 -72.67 -77.93
CA ASP A 875 105.65 -73.64 -77.49
C ASP A 875 104.27 -73.48 -78.16
N LYS A 876 103.97 -72.30 -78.72
CA LYS A 876 102.67 -71.99 -79.32
C LYS A 876 102.73 -72.14 -80.83
N LEU A 877 102.02 -73.14 -81.36
CA LEU A 877 101.98 -73.44 -82.81
C LEU A 877 101.56 -72.24 -83.69
N CYS A 878 100.84 -71.26 -83.15
CA CYS A 878 100.44 -70.03 -83.84
C CYS A 878 101.54 -68.94 -83.93
N GLN A 879 102.79 -69.18 -83.45
CA GLN A 879 103.82 -68.14 -83.33
C GLN A 879 105.04 -68.24 -84.29
N GLY A 880 105.35 -69.39 -84.91
CA GLY A 880 106.35 -69.47 -86.00
C GLY A 880 107.81 -69.84 -85.66
N ILE A 881 108.72 -69.68 -86.63
CA ILE A 881 110.14 -70.13 -86.63
C ILE A 881 111.05 -69.08 -87.33
N VAL A 882 112.33 -68.93 -86.91
CA VAL A 882 113.32 -67.92 -87.41
C VAL A 882 114.72 -68.54 -87.67
N GLU A 883 115.54 -68.07 -88.64
CA GLU A 883 116.84 -68.69 -89.07
C GLU A 883 117.96 -67.71 -89.59
N LYS A 884 119.28 -68.00 -89.38
CA LYS A 884 120.50 -67.14 -89.71
C LYS A 884 121.86 -67.89 -89.92
N THR A 885 122.93 -67.24 -90.47
CA THR A 885 124.24 -67.87 -90.91
C THR A 885 125.56 -67.02 -90.78
N PHE A 886 126.80 -67.60 -90.63
CA PHE A 886 128.14 -66.92 -90.41
C PHE A 886 129.44 -67.66 -90.98
N ILE A 887 130.64 -67.02 -91.24
CA ILE A 887 131.87 -67.57 -92.00
C ILE A 887 133.32 -66.93 -91.68
N THR A 888 134.50 -67.59 -91.93
CA THR A 888 135.96 -67.14 -91.68
C THR A 888 137.12 -67.67 -92.65
N THR A 889 138.31 -66.99 -92.87
CA THR A 889 139.51 -67.40 -93.77
C THR A 889 140.95 -66.76 -93.52
N ASN A 890 142.04 -67.09 -94.30
CA ASN A 890 143.52 -66.77 -94.12
C ASN A 890 144.37 -66.34 -95.39
N ARG A 891 145.71 -65.97 -95.32
CA ARG A 891 146.57 -65.36 -96.43
C ARG A 891 148.12 -65.69 -96.49
N ILE A 892 148.81 -65.30 -97.60
CA ILE A 892 150.27 -65.45 -97.96
C ILE A 892 151.14 -64.17 -97.67
N SER A 893 152.46 -64.28 -97.42
CA SER A 893 153.38 -63.12 -97.22
C SER A 893 154.89 -63.35 -97.56
N LEU A 894 155.68 -62.26 -97.70
CA LEU A 894 157.15 -62.27 -97.93
C LEU A 894 157.87 -61.29 -96.99
N TYR A 895 159.04 -61.66 -96.44
CA TYR A 895 159.85 -60.82 -95.53
C TYR A 895 161.32 -61.31 -95.42
N PRO A 896 162.30 -60.47 -95.06
CA PRO A 896 162.26 -59.02 -95.03
C PRO A 896 162.25 -58.45 -96.46
N ASN A 897 161.59 -57.31 -96.64
CA ASN A 897 161.57 -56.56 -97.89
C ASN A 897 161.57 -55.05 -97.54
N PRO A 898 162.68 -54.31 -97.69
CA PRO A 898 163.92 -54.69 -98.38
C PRO A 898 164.66 -55.92 -97.81
N VAL A 899 165.31 -56.66 -98.70
CA VAL A 899 166.16 -57.82 -98.41
C VAL A 899 167.63 -57.45 -98.53
N LYS A 900 168.44 -57.86 -97.54
CA LYS A 900 169.91 -57.91 -97.69
C LYS A 900 170.30 -59.20 -98.40
N ASP A 901 170.49 -60.31 -97.69
CA ASP A 901 171.06 -61.53 -98.29
C ASP A 901 170.09 -62.71 -98.37
N MET A 902 169.12 -62.79 -97.45
CA MET A 902 168.10 -63.85 -97.40
C MET A 902 166.70 -63.25 -97.40
N LEU A 903 165.88 -63.68 -98.36
CA LEU A 903 164.44 -63.41 -98.41
C LEU A 903 163.67 -64.67 -97.99
N TYR A 904 162.72 -64.53 -97.07
CA TYR A 904 161.79 -65.59 -96.68
C TYR A 904 160.42 -65.37 -97.30
N ILE A 905 159.83 -66.46 -97.81
CA ILE A 905 158.50 -66.49 -98.42
C ILE A 905 157.66 -67.45 -97.59
N SER A 906 156.54 -66.97 -97.05
CA SER A 906 155.57 -67.75 -96.28
C SER A 906 154.39 -68.10 -97.21
N THR A 907 154.34 -69.34 -97.70
CA THR A 907 153.47 -69.78 -98.80
C THR A 907 151.99 -69.90 -98.44
N GLY A 908 151.62 -69.70 -97.17
CA GLY A 908 150.24 -69.77 -96.67
C GLY A 908 149.68 -71.19 -96.49
N SER A 909 150.41 -72.21 -96.94
CA SER A 909 150.10 -73.63 -96.81
C SER A 909 151.22 -74.36 -96.07
N THR A 910 150.92 -75.26 -95.15
CA THR A 910 151.95 -76.10 -94.48
C THR A 910 152.52 -77.21 -95.37
N GLU A 911 151.91 -77.47 -96.53
CA GLU A 911 152.32 -78.53 -97.46
C GLU A 911 153.65 -78.24 -98.17
N SER A 912 154.47 -79.28 -98.30
CA SER A 912 155.81 -79.23 -98.90
C SER A 912 155.77 -79.24 -100.43
N ASN A 913 155.28 -78.15 -101.03
CA ASN A 913 155.16 -78.02 -102.48
C ASN A 913 156.46 -77.50 -103.13
N GLN A 914 156.74 -77.96 -104.36
CA GLN A 914 157.89 -77.50 -105.13
C GLN A 914 157.60 -76.11 -105.73
N ALA A 915 158.49 -75.17 -105.47
CA ALA A 915 158.35 -73.76 -105.81
C ALA A 915 159.48 -73.30 -106.74
N LYS A 916 159.15 -72.71 -107.88
CA LYS A 916 160.11 -72.00 -108.75
C LYS A 916 160.08 -70.52 -108.43
N ILE A 917 161.26 -69.92 -108.24
CA ILE A 917 161.44 -68.50 -107.95
C ILE A 917 162.32 -67.90 -109.05
N GLU A 918 161.80 -66.87 -109.71
CA GLU A 918 162.46 -66.17 -110.82
C GLU A 918 162.52 -64.68 -110.49
N VAL A 919 163.71 -64.12 -110.30
CA VAL A 919 163.93 -62.70 -109.99
C VAL A 919 164.51 -61.98 -111.19
N HIS A 920 163.82 -60.93 -111.63
CA HIS A 920 164.17 -60.13 -112.79
C HIS A 920 164.51 -58.69 -112.37
N SER A 921 165.45 -58.06 -113.08
CA SER A 921 165.65 -56.61 -113.04
C SER A 921 164.53 -55.88 -113.79
N LEU A 922 164.40 -54.56 -113.59
CA LEU A 922 163.28 -53.77 -114.14
C LEU A 922 163.25 -53.66 -115.68
N ASP A 923 164.37 -53.91 -116.33
CA ASP A 923 164.50 -54.08 -117.79
C ASP A 923 164.01 -55.45 -118.29
N GLY A 924 163.50 -56.31 -117.39
CA GLY A 924 162.98 -57.64 -117.71
C GLY A 924 164.04 -58.74 -117.75
N ARG A 925 165.33 -58.42 -117.51
CA ARG A 925 166.41 -59.42 -117.57
C ARG A 925 166.37 -60.33 -116.33
N LEU A 926 166.44 -61.65 -116.53
CA LEU A 926 166.53 -62.60 -115.41
C LEU A 926 167.89 -62.46 -114.72
N VAL A 927 167.90 -62.18 -113.41
CA VAL A 927 169.12 -61.98 -112.61
C VAL A 927 169.35 -63.06 -111.55
N HIS A 928 168.30 -63.79 -111.15
CA HIS A 928 168.42 -64.99 -110.31
C HIS A 928 167.26 -65.95 -110.58
N THR A 929 167.53 -67.25 -110.58
CA THR A 929 166.49 -68.29 -110.63
C THR A 929 166.87 -69.42 -109.68
N SER A 930 165.89 -69.93 -108.93
CA SER A 930 166.06 -71.08 -108.04
C SER A 930 164.80 -71.95 -108.02
N GLN A 931 164.97 -73.20 -107.63
CA GLN A 931 163.87 -74.06 -107.19
C GLN A 931 164.11 -74.44 -105.74
N HIS A 932 163.03 -74.45 -104.96
CA HIS A 932 163.01 -74.85 -103.57
C HIS A 932 161.81 -75.77 -103.33
N ILE A 933 161.81 -76.50 -102.22
CA ILE A 933 160.62 -77.16 -101.68
C ILE A 933 160.29 -76.39 -100.39
N SER A 934 159.01 -76.07 -100.15
CA SER A 934 158.62 -75.25 -99.00
C SER A 934 158.52 -76.07 -97.71
N GLU A 935 159.59 -76.14 -96.93
CA GLU A 935 159.56 -76.79 -95.62
C GLU A 935 158.65 -76.01 -94.65
N TYR A 936 157.61 -76.68 -94.13
CA TYR A 936 156.59 -76.11 -93.24
C TYR A 936 155.98 -74.78 -93.74
N GLY A 937 155.76 -74.69 -95.05
CA GLY A 937 155.19 -73.50 -95.68
C GLY A 937 156.11 -72.29 -95.76
N ARG A 938 157.43 -72.48 -95.60
CA ARG A 938 158.44 -71.43 -95.74
C ARG A 938 159.51 -71.78 -96.76
N ILE A 939 159.99 -70.77 -97.47
CA ILE A 939 161.10 -70.87 -98.42
C ILE A 939 162.10 -69.77 -98.11
N GLY A 940 163.38 -70.11 -97.90
CA GLY A 940 164.48 -69.15 -97.78
C GLY A 940 165.28 -69.06 -99.09
N VAL A 941 165.38 -67.85 -99.66
CA VAL A 941 166.03 -67.58 -100.95
C VAL A 941 167.26 -66.70 -100.73
N ASN A 942 168.43 -67.16 -101.17
CA ASN A 942 169.67 -66.40 -101.05
C ASN A 942 169.87 -65.47 -102.25
N LEU A 943 169.77 -64.16 -102.01
CA LEU A 943 169.85 -63.09 -103.00
C LEU A 943 171.09 -62.20 -102.82
N SER A 944 172.08 -62.63 -102.03
CA SER A 944 173.35 -61.91 -101.78
C SER A 944 174.09 -61.47 -103.06
N LYS A 945 173.95 -62.23 -104.16
CA LYS A 945 174.56 -61.94 -105.46
C LYS A 945 173.78 -60.96 -106.35
N LEU A 946 172.61 -60.47 -105.94
CA LEU A 946 171.91 -59.40 -106.67
C LEU A 946 172.58 -58.05 -106.45
N SER A 947 172.64 -57.24 -107.51
CA SER A 947 172.89 -55.80 -107.42
C SER A 947 171.80 -55.11 -106.59
N LYS A 948 172.16 -54.05 -105.85
CA LYS A 948 171.21 -53.22 -105.10
C LYS A 948 170.16 -52.60 -106.03
N GLY A 949 168.92 -52.48 -105.55
CA GLY A 949 167.81 -51.88 -106.30
C GLY A 949 166.51 -52.69 -106.28
N LEU A 950 165.48 -52.14 -106.92
CA LEU A 950 164.16 -52.77 -107.04
C LEU A 950 164.18 -53.88 -108.12
N HIS A 951 163.63 -55.04 -107.77
CA HIS A 951 163.53 -56.23 -108.61
C HIS A 951 162.12 -56.83 -108.55
N VAL A 952 161.77 -57.64 -109.54
CA VAL A 952 160.48 -58.34 -109.62
C VAL A 952 160.71 -59.83 -109.36
N LEU A 953 160.23 -60.32 -108.22
CA LEU A 953 160.22 -61.73 -107.89
C LEU A 953 158.91 -62.37 -108.36
N THR A 954 159.04 -63.45 -109.10
CA THR A 954 157.93 -64.28 -109.57
C THR A 954 158.00 -65.64 -108.87
N LEU A 955 156.95 -66.00 -108.15
CA LEU A 955 156.81 -67.25 -107.39
C LEU A 955 155.78 -68.15 -108.08
N SER A 956 156.18 -69.35 -108.46
CA SER A 956 155.29 -70.37 -109.06
C SER A 956 155.24 -71.61 -108.17
N ILE A 957 154.04 -71.97 -107.68
CA ILE A 957 153.79 -73.15 -106.84
C ILE A 957 152.60 -73.90 -107.46
N GLY A 958 152.86 -75.10 -107.98
CA GLY A 958 151.90 -75.80 -108.85
C GLY A 958 151.47 -74.92 -110.03
N ASN A 959 150.17 -74.87 -110.30
CA ASN A 959 149.58 -74.01 -111.34
C ASN A 959 149.46 -72.53 -110.91
N THR A 960 149.77 -72.20 -109.65
CA THR A 960 149.59 -70.85 -109.08
C THR A 960 150.85 -70.02 -109.26
N LYS A 961 150.76 -68.91 -110.02
CA LYS A 961 151.86 -67.97 -110.26
C LYS A 961 151.52 -66.60 -109.66
N THR A 962 152.36 -66.10 -108.75
CA THR A 962 152.20 -64.80 -108.09
C THR A 962 153.45 -63.94 -108.26
N ILE A 963 153.27 -62.62 -108.32
CA ILE A 963 154.33 -61.66 -108.64
C ILE A 963 154.43 -60.63 -107.53
N HIS A 964 155.63 -60.41 -107.01
CA HIS A 964 155.92 -59.57 -105.86
C HIS A 964 157.12 -58.66 -106.15
N LYS A 965 157.03 -57.38 -105.77
CA LYS A 965 158.15 -56.43 -105.87
C LYS A 965 159.06 -56.59 -104.66
N ILE A 966 160.36 -56.77 -104.88
CA ILE A 966 161.36 -56.88 -103.81
C ILE A 966 162.48 -55.85 -104.00
N ILE A 967 162.97 -55.27 -102.91
CA ILE A 967 164.06 -54.29 -102.92
C ILE A 967 165.31 -54.96 -102.36
N LYS A 968 166.39 -55.03 -103.14
CA LYS A 968 167.71 -55.47 -102.68
C LYS A 968 168.44 -54.26 -102.08
N ASP A 969 168.76 -54.36 -100.78
CA ASP A 969 169.56 -53.39 -100.02
C ASP A 969 171.07 -53.72 -100.04
#